data_AF-A0A4S8SLB6-F1
#
_entry.id   AF-A0A4S8SLB6-F1
#
_cell.length_a   1.000
_cell.length_b   1.000
_cell.length_c   1.000
_cell.angle_alpha   90.00
_cell.angle_beta   90.00
_cell.angle_gamma   90.00
#
_symmetry.space_group_name_H-M   'P 1'
#
loop_
_entity.id
_entity.type
_entity.pdbx_description
1 polymer ?
#
loop_
_entity_poly.entity_id
_entity_poly.type
_entity_poly.pdbx_seq_one_letter_code
_entity_poly.pdbx_strand_id
1 'polypeptide(L)'
;MISGFNEWAASAQLGHTDSFVELNDRRLGIEAEDFIANILTTAPTKEPLLPALGGLPFALEEIIIQQVTTLKDHGCEPYFIFSGVVSNGQEERLQSAIRATKSIAKAWDLYGASQPEYAVTEFGTLSGTINVENIYRFVQNILRKNGVAFLVALHSACAQLASIAGTEFCDAVAGSSDILMFEIDQLITELDFEKAQFSWITRRECIEALGVTSTSMFVDTCLLAGCSFLPTLPQLENDLTGSPKGPRIRAAADLLKRGQINGNALCLQYRDDPAMVALDYLNRYQKASLYVKHYVCIRPNGKIETADAASAPSDLNNIMGHRLPEEAFAYLSRGVIGSDVLCWIASNEIIERPPLDGGDADAYRRLVSDGLTPLRTSALSLLSYSAHRFYQHNPIDLRCWFNPAAPKKLNVSDTTDPRSTISGWNVRLDQIEAKANKLERDVSSLAFIVGSLQDTDFAKNSVTAKSGGNKPLSSPKEVRSNALWRFLQLRGYIQQDHQLSALGKCLQTAFMRHNQQDLEEPALLAFEMLRLNLLNSNNMFPYNGSPQRGSDTDKRNTLLVSRVACFAGLRHKTIGFTGPLSRHLLAYTSMVSAVRGNLRNVVEMSLFGLLANYHVDRSMALDQLAEISYSLPFLNDVDCALGIAVKSYLDELSAQGEPTSETSREAVKIKGANEWFPHAKDFQGDLQRAFALWDSVYAAVAAAPDNLVSNRDKKIWEEADVWLSERK
;
A
#
# COMPACT_ATOMS: atom_id res chain seq x y z
N MET A 1 -1.48 -18.82 3.03
CA MET A 1 -1.89 -20.17 2.59
C MET A 1 -0.90 -21.21 3.07
N ILE A 2 -1.43 -22.35 3.53
CA ILE A 2 -0.66 -23.51 3.96
C ILE A 2 0.02 -24.15 2.74
N SER A 3 1.33 -24.35 2.83
CA SER A 3 2.14 -24.82 1.70
C SER A 3 1.75 -26.23 1.27
N GLY A 4 1.43 -26.39 -0.01
CA GLY A 4 1.00 -27.67 -0.60
C GLY A 4 -0.44 -28.08 -0.26
N PHE A 5 -1.25 -27.20 0.35
CA PHE A 5 -2.64 -27.54 0.71
C PHE A 5 -3.51 -27.84 -0.51
N ASN A 6 -3.53 -26.96 -1.53
CA ASN A 6 -4.40 -27.14 -2.70
C ASN A 6 -4.02 -28.41 -3.49
N GLU A 7 -2.72 -28.63 -3.71
CA GLU A 7 -2.22 -29.86 -4.36
C GLU A 7 -2.64 -31.12 -3.60
N TRP A 8 -2.57 -31.08 -2.27
CA TRP A 8 -2.99 -32.17 -1.41
C TRP A 8 -4.50 -32.40 -1.44
N ALA A 9 -5.30 -31.36 -1.22
CA ALA A 9 -6.75 -31.45 -1.20
C ALA A 9 -7.28 -32.02 -2.53
N ALA A 10 -6.76 -31.54 -3.67
CA ALA A 10 -7.08 -32.08 -4.99
C ALA A 10 -6.68 -33.56 -5.13
N SER A 11 -5.46 -33.93 -4.72
CA SER A 11 -4.99 -35.33 -4.79
C SER A 11 -5.79 -36.29 -3.90
N ALA A 12 -6.30 -35.79 -2.77
CA ALA A 12 -7.11 -36.53 -1.83
C ALA A 12 -8.61 -36.48 -2.16
N GLN A 13 -8.99 -35.82 -3.25
CA GLN A 13 -10.38 -35.60 -3.68
C GLN A 13 -11.25 -35.01 -2.57
N LEU A 14 -10.66 -34.06 -1.82
CA LEU A 14 -11.37 -33.33 -0.78
C LEU A 14 -12.03 -32.08 -1.37
N GLY A 15 -13.17 -31.73 -0.79
CA GLY A 15 -13.92 -30.55 -1.14
C GLY A 15 -15.23 -30.88 -1.84
N HIS A 16 -16.18 -29.99 -1.65
CA HIS A 16 -17.51 -30.01 -2.24
C HIS A 16 -17.67 -28.76 -3.10
N THR A 17 -18.56 -28.81 -4.08
CA THR A 17 -18.86 -27.66 -4.93
C THR A 17 -20.36 -27.41 -4.92
N ASP A 18 -20.74 -26.19 -4.58
CA ASP A 18 -22.14 -25.74 -4.56
C ASP A 18 -22.31 -24.46 -5.39
N SER A 19 -23.56 -24.12 -5.69
CA SER A 19 -23.89 -22.88 -6.41
C SER A 19 -24.03 -21.71 -5.44
N PHE A 20 -23.76 -20.49 -5.91
CA PHE A 20 -24.03 -19.25 -5.17
C PHE A 20 -25.48 -19.12 -4.67
N VAL A 21 -26.43 -19.84 -5.27
CA VAL A 21 -27.81 -19.94 -4.76
C VAL A 21 -27.86 -20.41 -3.30
N GLU A 22 -26.94 -21.28 -2.88
CA GLU A 22 -26.86 -21.76 -1.49
C GLU A 22 -26.39 -20.66 -0.50
N LEU A 23 -25.93 -19.52 -1.00
CA LEU A 23 -25.55 -18.34 -0.21
C LEU A 23 -26.68 -17.30 -0.11
N ASN A 24 -27.87 -17.57 -0.67
CA ASN A 24 -29.00 -16.65 -0.57
C ASN A 24 -29.41 -16.41 0.90
N ASP A 25 -29.65 -15.15 1.24
CA ASP A 25 -29.95 -14.66 2.59
C ASP A 25 -28.83 -14.97 3.62
N ARG A 26 -27.60 -15.17 3.16
CA ARG A 26 -26.42 -15.38 4.02
C ARG A 26 -25.43 -14.23 3.92
N ARG A 27 -24.76 -13.94 5.02
CA ARG A 27 -23.59 -13.06 5.07
C ARG A 27 -22.31 -13.87 4.90
N LEU A 28 -21.56 -13.58 3.84
CA LEU A 28 -20.30 -14.23 3.51
C LEU A 28 -19.12 -13.36 3.98
N GLY A 29 -18.39 -13.84 4.99
CA GLY A 29 -17.12 -13.26 5.39
C GLY A 29 -16.02 -13.61 4.39
N ILE A 30 -15.35 -12.61 3.82
CA ILE A 30 -14.33 -12.78 2.78
C ILE A 30 -12.98 -12.29 3.31
N GLU A 31 -11.96 -13.16 3.28
CA GLU A 31 -10.58 -12.75 3.54
C GLU A 31 -10.08 -11.85 2.40
N ALA A 32 -9.89 -10.57 2.70
CA ALA A 32 -9.55 -9.59 1.66
C ALA A 32 -8.18 -9.83 1.02
N GLU A 33 -7.19 -10.31 1.78
CA GLU A 33 -5.84 -10.61 1.27
C GLU A 33 -5.90 -11.70 0.19
N ASP A 34 -6.58 -12.81 0.48
CA ASP A 34 -6.75 -13.94 -0.43
C ASP A 34 -7.58 -13.56 -1.66
N PHE A 35 -8.69 -12.84 -1.46
CA PHE A 35 -9.55 -12.37 -2.55
C PHE A 35 -8.78 -11.48 -3.55
N ILE A 36 -8.01 -10.49 -3.05
CA ILE A 36 -7.22 -9.62 -3.92
C ILE A 36 -6.09 -10.42 -4.57
N ALA A 37 -5.39 -11.27 -3.83
CA ALA A 37 -4.32 -12.10 -4.39
C ALA A 37 -4.81 -13.00 -5.53
N ASN A 38 -6.00 -13.58 -5.42
CA ASN A 38 -6.61 -14.38 -6.47
C ASN A 38 -6.87 -13.56 -7.75
N ILE A 39 -7.41 -12.34 -7.63
CA ILE A 39 -7.58 -11.44 -8.78
C ILE A 39 -6.22 -11.16 -9.47
N LEU A 40 -5.17 -10.90 -8.68
CA LEU A 40 -3.85 -10.55 -9.20
C LEU A 40 -3.08 -11.72 -9.81
N THR A 41 -3.40 -12.97 -9.45
CA THR A 41 -2.55 -14.13 -9.80
C THR A 41 -3.22 -15.13 -10.73
N THR A 42 -4.54 -15.11 -10.83
CA THR A 42 -5.34 -16.10 -11.57
C THR A 42 -5.92 -15.51 -12.86
N ALA A 43 -5.99 -16.33 -13.92
CA ALA A 43 -6.62 -15.94 -15.18
C ALA A 43 -8.16 -16.07 -15.08
N PRO A 44 -8.95 -15.24 -15.81
CA PRO A 44 -8.53 -14.22 -16.77
C PRO A 44 -8.27 -12.84 -16.17
N THR A 45 -8.43 -12.66 -14.85
CA THR A 45 -8.39 -11.34 -14.17
C THR A 45 -6.99 -10.76 -14.00
N LYS A 46 -5.97 -11.61 -14.00
CA LYS A 46 -4.57 -11.22 -13.82
C LYS A 46 -4.07 -10.27 -14.90
N GLU A 47 -3.35 -9.24 -14.46
CA GLU A 47 -2.57 -8.34 -15.32
C GLU A 47 -1.08 -8.72 -15.31
N PRO A 48 -0.53 -9.37 -16.36
CA PRO A 48 0.82 -9.92 -16.33
C PRO A 48 1.92 -8.87 -16.22
N LEU A 49 1.69 -7.66 -16.75
CA LEU A 49 2.68 -6.58 -16.78
C LEU A 49 2.62 -5.64 -15.58
N LEU A 50 1.74 -5.89 -14.60
CA LEU A 50 1.66 -5.08 -13.38
C LEU A 50 3.02 -5.01 -12.62
N PRO A 51 3.81 -6.08 -12.48
CA PRO A 51 5.15 -6.00 -11.88
C PRO A 51 6.15 -5.13 -12.68
N ALA A 52 5.91 -4.90 -13.97
CA ALA A 52 6.75 -4.05 -14.82
C ALA A 52 6.32 -2.57 -14.81
N LEU A 53 5.15 -2.26 -14.26
CA LEU A 53 4.57 -0.91 -14.22
C LEU A 53 4.50 -0.31 -12.81
N GLY A 54 4.30 -1.15 -11.80
CA GLY A 54 3.95 -0.71 -10.45
C GLY A 54 2.53 -0.14 -10.37
N GLY A 55 2.22 0.56 -9.28
CA GLY A 55 0.91 1.18 -9.07
C GLY A 55 -0.23 0.18 -8.86
N LEU A 56 -1.46 0.62 -9.16
CA LEU A 56 -2.67 -0.18 -9.04
C LEU A 56 -3.01 -0.88 -10.37
N PRO A 57 -3.58 -2.10 -10.36
CA PRO A 57 -4.04 -2.74 -11.59
C PRO A 57 -5.21 -1.97 -12.23
N PHE A 58 -5.22 -1.89 -13.56
CA PHE A 58 -6.20 -1.10 -14.32
C PHE A 58 -7.63 -1.65 -14.25
N ALA A 59 -7.79 -2.97 -14.18
CA ALA A 59 -9.08 -3.64 -14.18
C ALA A 59 -9.62 -3.93 -12.76
N LEU A 60 -8.80 -3.73 -11.72
CA LEU A 60 -9.11 -4.18 -10.36
C LEU A 60 -10.44 -3.63 -9.84
N GLU A 61 -10.71 -2.33 -10.02
CA GLU A 61 -11.95 -1.71 -9.54
C GLU A 61 -13.19 -2.32 -10.21
N GLU A 62 -13.17 -2.49 -11.53
CA GLU A 62 -14.30 -3.06 -12.27
C GLU A 62 -14.54 -4.53 -11.90
N ILE A 63 -13.46 -5.32 -11.78
CA ILE A 63 -13.54 -6.73 -11.37
C ILE A 63 -14.17 -6.86 -9.98
N ILE A 64 -13.73 -6.05 -9.01
CA ILE A 64 -14.30 -6.08 -7.65
C ILE A 64 -15.78 -5.72 -7.68
N ILE A 65 -16.16 -4.66 -8.39
CA ILE A 65 -17.55 -4.22 -8.49
C ILE A 65 -18.40 -5.33 -9.12
N GLN A 66 -17.92 -5.95 -10.21
CA GLN A 66 -18.62 -7.05 -10.87
C GLN A 66 -18.80 -8.25 -9.93
N GLN A 67 -17.72 -8.72 -9.29
CA GLN A 67 -17.77 -9.89 -8.41
C GLN A 67 -18.66 -9.66 -7.18
N VAL A 68 -18.60 -8.47 -6.57
CA VAL A 68 -19.50 -8.06 -5.48
C VAL A 68 -20.96 -8.03 -5.97
N THR A 69 -21.20 -7.50 -7.16
CA THR A 69 -22.55 -7.42 -7.74
C THR A 69 -23.09 -8.82 -7.97
N THR A 70 -22.29 -9.74 -8.52
CA THR A 70 -22.67 -11.14 -8.69
C THR A 70 -23.10 -11.79 -7.37
N LEU A 71 -22.38 -11.57 -6.25
CA LEU A 71 -22.79 -12.09 -4.94
C LEU A 71 -24.12 -11.49 -4.48
N LYS A 72 -24.28 -10.16 -4.60
CA LYS A 72 -25.51 -9.46 -4.22
C LYS A 72 -26.71 -9.91 -5.04
N ASP A 73 -26.53 -10.15 -6.34
CA ASP A 73 -27.59 -10.64 -7.23
C ASP A 73 -28.08 -12.04 -6.88
N HIS A 74 -27.25 -12.84 -6.18
CA HIS A 74 -27.61 -14.15 -5.62
C HIS A 74 -28.11 -14.06 -4.16
N GLY A 75 -28.40 -12.85 -3.65
CA GLY A 75 -28.91 -12.64 -2.29
C GLY A 75 -27.86 -12.83 -1.19
N CYS A 76 -26.57 -12.90 -1.54
CA CYS A 76 -25.48 -12.98 -0.58
C CYS A 76 -25.05 -11.57 -0.14
N GLU A 77 -24.82 -11.37 1.16
CA GLU A 77 -24.25 -10.14 1.72
C GLU A 77 -22.72 -10.30 1.91
N PRO A 78 -21.87 -9.77 1.02
CA PRO A 78 -20.42 -9.86 1.19
C PRO A 78 -19.93 -8.95 2.32
N TYR A 79 -19.04 -9.49 3.16
CA TYR A 79 -18.41 -8.78 4.28
C TYR A 79 -16.90 -9.02 4.28
N PHE A 80 -16.13 -7.99 3.90
CA PHE A 80 -14.68 -8.14 3.74
C PHE A 80 -13.91 -7.91 5.03
N ILE A 81 -12.98 -8.81 5.36
CA ILE A 81 -12.11 -8.68 6.52
C ILE A 81 -10.67 -8.48 6.05
N PHE A 82 -10.08 -7.35 6.43
CA PHE A 82 -8.69 -6.99 6.15
C PHE A 82 -7.81 -7.28 7.37
N SER A 83 -6.57 -7.70 7.16
CA SER A 83 -5.57 -7.76 8.23
C SER A 83 -5.19 -6.35 8.65
N GLY A 84 -4.96 -6.13 9.95
CA GLY A 84 -4.57 -4.85 10.53
C GLY A 84 -3.11 -4.80 10.93
N VAL A 85 -2.84 -4.69 12.23
CA VAL A 85 -1.49 -4.55 12.79
C VAL A 85 -0.77 -5.90 12.73
N VAL A 86 0.18 -6.05 11.81
CA VAL A 86 0.91 -7.31 11.61
C VAL A 86 2.29 -7.24 12.27
N SER A 87 2.49 -8.00 13.35
CA SER A 87 3.78 -8.17 14.04
C SER A 87 4.53 -9.44 13.63
N ASN A 88 3.83 -10.50 13.22
CA ASN A 88 4.39 -11.80 12.85
C ASN A 88 4.48 -11.96 11.33
N GLY A 89 5.35 -12.83 10.84
CA GLY A 89 5.46 -13.12 9.40
C GLY A 89 6.25 -12.09 8.59
N GLN A 90 6.71 -10.99 9.21
CA GLN A 90 7.38 -9.90 8.47
C GLN A 90 8.74 -10.32 7.90
N GLU A 91 9.48 -11.16 8.62
CA GLU A 91 10.75 -11.71 8.13
C GLU A 91 10.54 -12.60 6.92
N GLU A 92 9.51 -13.45 6.95
CA GLU A 92 9.13 -14.35 5.88
C GLU A 92 8.76 -13.56 4.62
N ARG A 93 7.97 -12.48 4.79
CA ARG A 93 7.62 -11.54 3.72
C ARG A 93 8.84 -10.85 3.14
N LEU A 94 9.79 -10.41 3.97
CA LEU A 94 11.05 -9.82 3.52
C LEU A 94 11.87 -10.82 2.69
N GLN A 95 12.09 -12.04 3.20
CA GLN A 95 12.86 -13.06 2.49
C GLN A 95 12.19 -13.49 1.18
N SER A 96 10.86 -13.57 1.15
CA SER A 96 10.10 -13.82 -0.07
C SER A 96 10.34 -12.71 -1.12
N ALA A 97 10.24 -11.44 -0.71
CA ALA A 97 10.49 -10.30 -1.58
C ALA A 97 11.94 -10.26 -2.09
N ILE A 98 12.93 -10.59 -1.24
CA ILE A 98 14.35 -10.70 -1.65
C ILE A 98 14.51 -11.79 -2.71
N ARG A 99 13.89 -12.98 -2.54
CA ARG A 99 13.96 -14.05 -3.54
C ARG A 99 13.33 -13.64 -4.87
N ALA A 100 12.22 -12.90 -4.83
CA ALA A 100 11.54 -12.40 -6.03
C ALA A 100 12.40 -11.48 -6.91
N THR A 101 13.36 -10.75 -6.32
CA THR A 101 14.25 -9.85 -7.08
C THR A 101 15.02 -10.56 -8.21
N LYS A 102 15.40 -11.83 -8.00
CA LYS A 102 16.09 -12.63 -9.03
C LYS A 102 15.19 -12.92 -10.22
N SER A 103 13.94 -13.27 -9.97
CA SER A 103 12.97 -13.55 -11.03
C SER A 103 12.55 -12.27 -11.76
N ILE A 104 12.45 -11.14 -11.05
CA ILE A 104 12.28 -9.81 -11.64
C ILE A 104 13.43 -9.50 -12.61
N ALA A 105 14.68 -9.71 -12.19
CA ALA A 105 15.84 -9.46 -13.04
C ALA A 105 15.80 -10.30 -14.33
N LYS A 106 15.46 -11.60 -14.21
CA LYS A 106 15.28 -12.50 -15.36
C LYS A 106 14.22 -12.01 -16.34
N ALA A 107 13.06 -11.54 -15.86
CA ALA A 107 12.00 -11.00 -16.71
C ALA A 107 12.49 -9.77 -17.51
N TRP A 108 13.26 -8.89 -16.86
CA TRP A 108 13.85 -7.73 -17.53
C TRP A 108 14.96 -8.09 -18.52
N ASP A 109 15.76 -9.12 -18.25
CA ASP A 109 16.78 -9.62 -19.18
C ASP A 109 16.14 -10.16 -20.47
N LEU A 110 15.04 -10.93 -20.35
CA LEU A 110 14.25 -11.39 -21.50
C LEU A 110 13.71 -10.22 -22.32
N TYR A 111 13.15 -9.21 -21.66
CA TYR A 111 12.65 -8.01 -22.34
C TYR A 111 13.78 -7.26 -23.07
N GLY A 112 14.94 -7.09 -22.43
CA GLY A 112 16.12 -6.48 -23.03
C GLY A 112 16.71 -7.27 -24.21
N ALA A 113 16.57 -8.59 -24.20
CA ALA A 113 16.98 -9.49 -25.28
C ALA A 113 15.99 -9.53 -26.47
N SER A 114 15.02 -8.62 -26.54
CA SER A 114 13.98 -8.56 -27.58
C SER A 114 13.11 -9.84 -27.63
N GLN A 115 12.84 -10.44 -26.45
CA GLN A 115 11.95 -11.59 -26.28
C GLN A 115 10.70 -11.21 -25.46
N PRO A 116 9.84 -10.31 -25.97
CA PRO A 116 8.75 -9.71 -25.19
C PRO A 116 7.70 -10.73 -24.74
N GLU A 117 7.38 -11.75 -25.54
CA GLU A 117 6.39 -12.78 -25.18
C GLU A 117 6.82 -13.61 -23.97
N TYR A 118 8.10 -14.02 -23.94
CA TYR A 118 8.68 -14.73 -22.81
C TYR A 118 8.79 -13.82 -21.58
N ALA A 119 9.13 -12.54 -21.77
CA ALA A 119 9.15 -11.57 -20.68
C ALA A 119 7.77 -11.36 -20.05
N VAL A 120 6.71 -11.20 -20.84
CA VAL A 120 5.31 -11.07 -20.36
C VAL A 120 4.90 -12.31 -19.55
N THR A 121 5.27 -13.49 -20.04
CA THR A 121 4.99 -14.76 -19.33
C THR A 121 5.71 -14.79 -17.98
N GLU A 122 7.01 -14.46 -17.95
CA GLU A 122 7.80 -14.42 -16.72
C GLU A 122 7.25 -13.37 -15.75
N PHE A 123 6.94 -12.13 -16.21
CA PHE A 123 6.31 -11.10 -15.37
C PHE A 123 4.98 -11.57 -14.80
N GLY A 124 4.18 -12.30 -15.58
CA GLY A 124 2.97 -12.93 -15.07
C GLY A 124 3.23 -13.81 -13.86
N THR A 125 4.31 -14.58 -13.80
CA THR A 125 4.61 -15.39 -12.60
C THR A 125 4.90 -14.54 -11.35
N LEU A 126 5.22 -13.25 -11.52
CA LEU A 126 5.59 -12.32 -10.46
C LEU A 126 4.42 -11.52 -9.89
N SER A 127 3.21 -11.62 -10.43
CA SER A 127 2.07 -10.85 -9.89
C SER A 127 1.79 -11.14 -8.41
N GLY A 128 2.12 -12.36 -7.94
CA GLY A 128 2.03 -12.73 -6.51
C GLY A 128 3.11 -12.13 -5.61
N THR A 129 4.06 -11.39 -6.18
CA THR A 129 5.12 -10.69 -5.42
C THR A 129 4.73 -9.25 -5.05
N ILE A 130 3.61 -8.77 -5.58
CA ILE A 130 3.06 -7.45 -5.29
C ILE A 130 2.58 -7.43 -3.85
N ASN A 131 2.94 -6.37 -3.11
CA ASN A 131 2.49 -6.22 -1.73
C ASN A 131 1.00 -5.85 -1.71
N VAL A 132 0.14 -6.84 -1.45
CA VAL A 132 -1.32 -6.67 -1.38
C VAL A 132 -1.73 -5.63 -0.34
N GLU A 133 -0.95 -5.47 0.73
CA GLU A 133 -1.18 -4.47 1.79
C GLU A 133 -1.24 -3.04 1.22
N ASN A 134 -0.45 -2.74 0.17
CA ASN A 134 -0.46 -1.43 -0.49
C ASN A 134 -1.77 -1.17 -1.25
N ILE A 135 -2.57 -2.20 -1.52
CA ILE A 135 -3.83 -2.15 -2.29
C ILE A 135 -5.04 -2.08 -1.34
N TYR A 136 -4.90 -2.43 -0.06
CA TYR A 136 -6.01 -2.47 0.90
C TYR A 136 -6.81 -1.18 0.96
N ARG A 137 -6.15 -0.03 1.07
CA ARG A 137 -6.82 1.26 1.19
C ARG A 137 -7.64 1.60 -0.06
N PHE A 138 -7.15 1.22 -1.25
CA PHE A 138 -7.87 1.37 -2.50
C PHE A 138 -9.13 0.50 -2.53
N VAL A 139 -9.01 -0.79 -2.20
CA VAL A 139 -10.14 -1.73 -2.17
C VAL A 139 -11.18 -1.34 -1.13
N GLN A 140 -10.77 -0.96 0.08
CA GLN A 140 -11.68 -0.47 1.12
C GLN A 140 -12.50 0.75 0.63
N ASN A 141 -11.88 1.66 -0.12
CA ASN A 141 -12.59 2.80 -0.70
C ASN A 141 -13.61 2.37 -1.77
N ILE A 142 -13.27 1.39 -2.62
CA ILE A 142 -14.21 0.80 -3.60
C ILE A 142 -15.40 0.18 -2.87
N LEU A 143 -15.16 -0.68 -1.88
CA LEU A 143 -16.20 -1.34 -1.08
C LEU A 143 -17.13 -0.31 -0.42
N ARG A 144 -16.56 0.71 0.23
CA ARG A 144 -17.32 1.81 0.85
C ARG A 144 -18.21 2.54 -0.15
N LYS A 145 -17.68 2.92 -1.32
CA LYS A 145 -18.45 3.62 -2.36
C LYS A 145 -19.61 2.78 -2.91
N ASN A 146 -19.48 1.45 -2.86
CA ASN A 146 -20.48 0.50 -3.34
C ASN A 146 -21.35 -0.10 -2.21
N GLY A 147 -21.32 0.50 -1.01
CA GLY A 147 -22.13 0.07 0.13
C GLY A 147 -21.86 -1.37 0.54
N VAL A 148 -20.61 -1.83 0.47
CA VAL A 148 -20.17 -3.15 0.93
C VAL A 148 -19.50 -2.99 2.29
N ALA A 149 -19.94 -3.77 3.27
CA ALA A 149 -19.36 -3.74 4.60
C ALA A 149 -17.94 -4.31 4.59
N PHE A 150 -17.06 -3.71 5.38
CA PHE A 150 -15.77 -4.29 5.67
C PHE A 150 -15.33 -3.98 7.12
N LEU A 151 -14.36 -4.75 7.60
CA LEU A 151 -13.69 -4.56 8.87
C LEU A 151 -12.18 -4.73 8.68
N VAL A 152 -11.40 -3.88 9.34
CA VAL A 152 -9.96 -4.14 9.52
C VAL A 152 -9.78 -4.83 10.87
N ALA A 153 -9.33 -6.08 10.88
CA ALA A 153 -9.03 -6.83 12.08
C ALA A 153 -7.91 -6.13 12.88
N LEU A 154 -7.78 -6.42 14.18
CA LEU A 154 -6.63 -5.92 14.96
C LEU A 154 -5.31 -6.45 14.42
N HIS A 155 -5.29 -7.74 14.09
CA HIS A 155 -4.13 -8.46 13.58
C HIS A 155 -4.53 -9.24 12.33
N SER A 156 -4.73 -10.57 12.41
CA SER A 156 -5.06 -11.41 11.26
C SER A 156 -6.54 -11.36 10.89
N ALA A 157 -6.83 -11.18 9.60
CA ALA A 157 -8.16 -11.40 9.04
C ALA A 157 -8.64 -12.85 9.23
N CYS A 158 -7.75 -13.84 9.07
CA CYS A 158 -8.09 -15.25 9.23
C CYS A 158 -8.64 -15.55 10.63
N ALA A 159 -7.96 -15.06 11.66
CA ALA A 159 -8.36 -15.23 13.06
C ALA A 159 -9.69 -14.52 13.35
N GLN A 160 -9.85 -13.29 12.84
CA GLN A 160 -11.08 -12.52 12.97
C GLN A 160 -12.27 -13.23 12.31
N LEU A 161 -12.11 -13.74 11.09
CA LEU A 161 -13.14 -14.50 10.37
C LEU A 161 -13.56 -15.75 11.13
N ALA A 162 -12.59 -16.56 11.58
CA ALA A 162 -12.90 -17.75 12.37
C ALA A 162 -13.68 -17.40 13.65
N SER A 163 -13.35 -16.28 14.30
CA SER A 163 -14.00 -15.85 15.56
C SER A 163 -15.47 -15.43 15.42
N ILE A 164 -15.91 -15.07 14.20
CA ILE A 164 -17.28 -14.62 13.90
C ILE A 164 -18.05 -15.64 13.06
N ALA A 165 -17.41 -16.70 12.56
CA ALA A 165 -18.04 -17.75 11.77
C ALA A 165 -19.14 -18.44 12.58
N GLY A 166 -20.31 -18.65 11.97
CA GLY A 166 -21.47 -19.29 12.60
C GLY A 166 -22.17 -18.41 13.66
N THR A 167 -21.80 -17.13 13.77
CA THR A 167 -22.53 -16.14 14.58
C THR A 167 -23.49 -15.35 13.69
N GLU A 168 -24.36 -14.52 14.28
CA GLU A 168 -25.26 -13.61 13.55
C GLU A 168 -24.53 -12.58 12.64
N PHE A 169 -23.20 -12.56 12.66
CA PHE A 169 -22.37 -11.64 11.88
C PHE A 169 -21.68 -12.28 10.66
N CYS A 170 -21.69 -13.61 10.53
CA CYS A 170 -21.03 -14.31 9.43
C CYS A 170 -21.50 -15.76 9.35
N ASP A 171 -22.27 -16.11 8.31
CA ASP A 171 -22.82 -17.45 8.12
C ASP A 171 -21.82 -18.40 7.46
N ALA A 172 -21.02 -17.88 6.53
CA ALA A 172 -20.01 -18.64 5.80
C ALA A 172 -18.73 -17.81 5.65
N VAL A 173 -17.59 -18.49 5.55
CA VAL A 173 -16.28 -17.84 5.40
C VAL A 173 -15.60 -18.33 4.12
N ALA A 174 -15.14 -17.38 3.31
CA ALA A 174 -14.28 -17.61 2.16
C ALA A 174 -12.89 -17.01 2.39
N GLY A 175 -11.85 -17.77 2.06
CA GLY A 175 -10.48 -17.29 2.15
C GLY A 175 -9.44 -18.39 2.07
N SER A 176 -8.22 -18.03 2.49
CA SER A 176 -7.06 -18.90 2.42
C SER A 176 -7.16 -20.09 3.38
N SER A 177 -6.43 -21.16 3.06
CA SER A 177 -6.33 -22.34 3.93
C SER A 177 -5.75 -22.07 5.31
N ASP A 178 -5.12 -20.91 5.55
CA ASP A 178 -4.61 -20.54 6.87
C ASP A 178 -5.74 -20.42 7.92
N ILE A 179 -6.98 -20.14 7.49
CA ILE A 179 -8.16 -20.05 8.36
C ILE A 179 -8.44 -21.40 9.07
N LEU A 180 -8.12 -22.54 8.45
CA LEU A 180 -8.32 -23.88 9.03
C LEU A 180 -7.47 -24.15 10.29
N MET A 181 -6.44 -23.33 10.54
CA MET A 181 -5.66 -23.41 11.78
C MET A 181 -6.47 -22.91 12.99
N PHE A 182 -7.46 -22.06 12.76
CA PHE A 182 -8.33 -21.49 13.79
C PHE A 182 -9.60 -22.34 14.01
N GLU A 183 -10.42 -21.96 14.98
CA GLU A 183 -11.65 -22.66 15.35
C GLU A 183 -12.77 -22.37 14.33
N ILE A 184 -12.74 -23.09 13.21
CA ILE A 184 -13.77 -23.07 12.17
C ILE A 184 -14.14 -24.49 11.73
N ASP A 185 -15.41 -24.70 11.38
CA ASP A 185 -15.91 -25.99 10.90
C ASP A 185 -15.80 -26.15 9.38
N GLN A 186 -16.21 -25.13 8.63
CA GLN A 186 -16.28 -25.12 7.16
C GLN A 186 -15.56 -23.89 6.59
N LEU A 187 -14.87 -24.07 5.47
CA LEU A 187 -14.18 -23.00 4.75
C LEU A 187 -14.48 -23.11 3.26
N ILE A 188 -14.93 -22.01 2.66
CA ILE A 188 -14.97 -21.83 1.21
C ILE A 188 -13.55 -21.48 0.76
N THR A 189 -12.94 -22.34 -0.05
CA THR A 189 -11.56 -22.18 -0.52
C THR A 189 -11.47 -21.56 -1.91
N GLU A 190 -12.59 -21.48 -2.64
CA GLU A 190 -12.64 -20.91 -3.98
C GLU A 190 -14.02 -20.33 -4.28
N LEU A 191 -14.04 -19.16 -4.92
CA LEU A 191 -15.23 -18.50 -5.47
C LEU A 191 -15.07 -18.41 -6.99
N ASP A 192 -15.84 -19.19 -7.74
CA ASP A 192 -15.88 -19.17 -9.20
C ASP A 192 -17.03 -18.26 -9.65
N PHE A 193 -16.68 -17.00 -9.96
CA PHE A 193 -17.64 -16.00 -10.41
C PHE A 193 -18.10 -16.20 -11.86
N GLU A 194 -17.37 -16.95 -12.69
CA GLU A 194 -17.79 -17.26 -14.06
C GLU A 194 -18.92 -18.29 -14.06
N LYS A 195 -18.83 -19.30 -13.18
CA LYS A 195 -19.85 -20.34 -13.03
C LYS A 195 -20.89 -20.04 -11.95
N ALA A 196 -20.69 -18.99 -11.15
CA ALA A 196 -21.47 -18.70 -9.94
C ALA A 196 -21.52 -19.92 -8.99
N GLN A 197 -20.35 -20.49 -8.73
CA GLN A 197 -20.13 -21.67 -7.88
C GLN A 197 -19.04 -21.39 -6.86
N PHE A 198 -19.06 -22.12 -5.75
CA PHE A 198 -17.99 -22.09 -4.75
C PHE A 198 -17.55 -23.48 -4.36
N SER A 199 -16.26 -23.63 -4.06
CA SER A 199 -15.68 -24.86 -3.53
C SER A 199 -15.41 -24.70 -2.03
N TRP A 200 -15.76 -25.70 -1.23
CA TRP A 200 -15.60 -25.65 0.22
C TRP A 200 -15.18 -26.98 0.82
N ILE A 201 -14.59 -26.93 2.01
CA ILE A 201 -14.07 -28.10 2.73
C ILE A 201 -14.37 -27.97 4.22
N THR A 202 -14.48 -29.10 4.92
CA THR A 202 -14.54 -29.11 6.39
C THR A 202 -13.18 -29.35 7.03
N ARG A 203 -12.97 -28.75 8.19
CA ARG A 203 -11.79 -29.02 9.01
C ARG A 203 -11.71 -30.51 9.42
N ARG A 204 -12.86 -31.13 9.65
CA ARG A 204 -12.97 -32.55 10.02
C ARG A 204 -12.48 -33.48 8.90
N GLU A 205 -12.91 -33.25 7.66
CA GLU A 205 -12.44 -34.01 6.49
C GLU A 205 -10.92 -33.89 6.35
N CYS A 206 -10.37 -32.70 6.58
CA CYS A 206 -8.92 -32.50 6.52
C CYS A 206 -8.17 -33.36 7.56
N ILE A 207 -8.66 -33.38 8.80
CA ILE A 207 -8.10 -34.15 9.91
C ILE A 207 -8.15 -35.65 9.59
N GLU A 208 -9.31 -36.14 9.15
CA GLU A 208 -9.53 -37.55 8.80
C GLU A 208 -8.63 -37.99 7.63
N ALA A 209 -8.55 -37.18 6.57
CA ALA A 209 -7.76 -37.48 5.38
C ALA A 209 -6.24 -37.45 5.63
N LEU A 210 -5.75 -36.56 6.49
CA LEU A 210 -4.35 -36.55 6.93
C LEU A 210 -4.04 -37.71 7.89
N GLY A 211 -5.06 -38.31 8.51
CA GLY A 211 -4.94 -39.37 9.50
C GLY A 211 -4.30 -38.89 10.80
N VAL A 212 -4.43 -37.60 11.14
CA VAL A 212 -3.94 -37.03 12.40
C VAL A 212 -4.98 -37.22 13.51
N THR A 213 -4.52 -37.42 14.74
CA THR A 213 -5.38 -37.93 15.83
C THR A 213 -6.09 -36.85 16.63
N SER A 214 -5.73 -35.58 16.46
CA SER A 214 -6.32 -34.46 17.20
C SER A 214 -6.27 -33.15 16.39
N THR A 215 -7.15 -32.22 16.75
CA THR A 215 -7.14 -30.84 16.23
C THR A 215 -5.80 -30.13 16.49
N SER A 216 -5.19 -30.36 17.66
CA SER A 216 -3.86 -29.80 17.97
C SER A 216 -2.77 -30.33 17.04
N MET A 217 -2.76 -31.63 16.74
CA MET A 217 -1.82 -32.22 15.79
C MET A 217 -2.07 -31.74 14.36
N PHE A 218 -3.31 -31.44 14.00
CA PHE A 218 -3.64 -30.82 12.72
C PHE A 218 -3.08 -29.39 12.61
N VAL A 219 -3.23 -28.56 13.65
CA VAL A 219 -2.64 -27.21 13.67
C VAL A 219 -1.11 -27.30 13.56
N ASP A 220 -0.48 -28.20 14.31
CA ASP A 220 0.97 -28.44 14.22
C ASP A 220 1.39 -28.86 12.81
N THR A 221 0.61 -29.73 12.18
CA THR A 221 0.84 -30.16 10.78
C THR A 221 0.81 -28.97 9.83
N CYS A 222 -0.19 -28.10 9.96
CA CYS A 222 -0.35 -26.92 9.11
C CYS A 222 0.81 -25.93 9.30
N LEU A 223 1.20 -25.67 10.55
CA LEU A 223 2.32 -24.79 10.88
C LEU A 223 3.64 -25.31 10.30
N LEU A 224 3.96 -26.59 10.53
CA LEU A 224 5.23 -27.18 10.07
C LEU A 224 5.32 -27.30 8.55
N ALA A 225 4.18 -27.46 7.86
CA ALA A 225 4.13 -27.40 6.40
C ALA A 225 4.58 -26.04 5.86
N GLY A 226 4.39 -24.97 6.64
CA GLY A 226 4.65 -23.57 6.30
C GLY A 226 3.36 -22.85 5.90
N CYS A 227 3.19 -21.63 6.40
CA CYS A 227 2.02 -20.77 6.21
C CYS A 227 2.43 -19.30 6.05
N SER A 228 1.48 -18.36 6.04
CA SER A 228 1.76 -16.92 5.84
C SER A 228 2.69 -16.29 6.88
N PHE A 229 2.81 -16.87 8.08
CA PHE A 229 3.58 -16.31 9.20
C PHE A 229 4.60 -17.29 9.81
N LEU A 230 4.83 -18.44 9.19
CA LEU A 230 5.86 -19.41 9.61
C LEU A 230 6.42 -20.12 8.36
N PRO A 231 7.75 -20.15 8.14
CA PRO A 231 8.32 -20.86 7.02
C PRO A 231 8.11 -22.37 7.15
N THR A 232 8.22 -23.07 6.03
CA THR A 232 8.24 -24.54 6.02
C THR A 232 9.35 -25.06 6.94
N LEU A 233 9.07 -26.13 7.69
CA LEU A 233 10.09 -26.82 8.49
C LEU A 233 11.29 -27.20 7.59
N PRO A 234 12.54 -26.82 7.92
CA PRO A 234 13.70 -27.05 7.05
C PRO A 234 13.90 -28.50 6.61
N GLN A 235 13.54 -29.47 7.44
CA GLN A 235 13.60 -30.89 7.13
C GLN A 235 12.63 -31.30 5.99
N LEU A 236 11.68 -30.44 5.64
CA LEU A 236 10.77 -30.59 4.51
C LEU A 236 11.23 -29.82 3.26
N GLU A 237 12.24 -28.93 3.36
CA GLU A 237 12.77 -28.16 2.22
C GLU A 237 13.84 -28.95 1.43
N ASN A 238 14.60 -29.83 2.09
CA ASN A 238 15.82 -30.46 1.55
C ASN A 238 15.65 -31.92 1.10
N ASP A 239 14.84 -32.17 0.07
CA ASP A 239 14.98 -33.40 -0.74
C ASP A 239 15.63 -33.09 -2.09
N LEU A 240 16.96 -32.90 -2.06
CA LEU A 240 17.85 -32.85 -3.23
C LEU A 240 17.94 -34.20 -4.00
N THR A 241 16.98 -35.11 -3.84
CA THR A 241 16.98 -36.48 -4.38
C THR A 241 15.91 -36.70 -5.46
N GLY A 242 15.72 -35.75 -6.38
CA GLY A 242 15.25 -36.02 -7.75
C GLY A 242 13.95 -36.81 -7.94
N SER A 243 13.04 -36.87 -6.96
CA SER A 243 11.71 -37.51 -7.06
C SER A 243 10.66 -36.60 -6.43
N PRO A 244 9.45 -36.49 -7.01
CA PRO A 244 8.40 -35.66 -6.43
C PRO A 244 7.89 -36.34 -5.16
N LYS A 245 8.36 -35.89 -3.98
CA LYS A 245 7.65 -36.21 -2.75
C LYS A 245 6.36 -35.41 -2.74
N GLY A 246 5.29 -36.07 -2.30
CA GLY A 246 3.94 -35.50 -2.25
C GLY A 246 3.86 -34.22 -1.41
N PRO A 247 2.66 -33.62 -1.35
CA PRO A 247 2.44 -32.31 -0.77
C PRO A 247 3.03 -32.11 0.65
N ARG A 248 3.62 -30.94 0.92
CA ARG A 248 4.33 -30.65 2.19
C ARG A 248 3.50 -30.88 3.44
N ILE A 249 2.21 -30.53 3.41
CA ILE A 249 1.28 -30.79 4.52
C ILE A 249 1.18 -32.28 4.87
N ARG A 250 1.22 -33.16 3.86
CA ARG A 250 1.20 -34.61 4.08
C ARG A 250 2.50 -35.08 4.72
N ALA A 251 3.64 -34.56 4.25
CA ALA A 251 4.94 -34.89 4.81
C ALA A 251 5.05 -34.46 6.29
N ALA A 252 4.56 -33.26 6.64
CA ALA A 252 4.48 -32.79 8.01
C ALA A 252 3.62 -33.71 8.89
N ALA A 253 2.43 -34.11 8.41
CA ALA A 253 1.55 -35.03 9.13
C ALA A 253 2.25 -36.37 9.39
N ASP A 254 2.93 -36.91 8.38
CA ASP A 254 3.61 -38.21 8.48
C ASP A 254 4.79 -38.16 9.48
N LEU A 255 5.51 -37.04 9.58
CA LEU A 255 6.55 -36.85 10.61
C LEU A 255 5.98 -36.89 12.03
N LEU A 256 4.91 -36.13 12.30
CA LEU A 256 4.28 -36.08 13.62
C LEU A 256 3.71 -37.45 14.03
N LYS A 257 3.03 -38.13 13.10
CA LYS A 257 2.46 -39.47 13.34
C LYS A 257 3.53 -40.51 13.60
N ARG A 258 4.62 -40.53 12.82
CA ARG A 258 5.74 -41.47 13.02
C ARG A 258 6.42 -41.27 14.37
N GLY A 259 6.59 -40.02 14.80
CA GLY A 259 7.18 -39.70 16.09
C GLY A 259 6.21 -39.86 17.27
N GLN A 260 4.90 -39.87 17.04
CA GLN A 260 3.86 -39.76 18.08
C GLN A 260 4.11 -38.56 19.01
N ILE A 261 4.57 -37.45 18.43
CA ILE A 261 4.94 -36.22 19.13
C ILE A 261 4.15 -35.03 18.58
N ASN A 262 4.08 -33.95 19.37
CA ASN A 262 3.57 -32.66 18.91
C ASN A 262 4.65 -31.85 18.18
N GLY A 263 4.26 -30.77 17.53
CA GLY A 263 5.18 -29.96 16.73
C GLY A 263 6.30 -29.33 17.56
N ASN A 264 6.03 -28.88 18.79
CA ASN A 264 7.06 -28.31 19.67
C ASN A 264 8.15 -29.34 20.00
N ALA A 265 7.75 -30.58 20.31
CA ALA A 265 8.69 -31.67 20.57
C ALA A 265 9.50 -32.03 19.32
N LEU A 266 8.90 -32.01 18.13
CA LEU A 266 9.61 -32.21 16.87
C LEU A 266 10.64 -31.10 16.62
N CYS A 267 10.26 -29.83 16.80
CA CYS A 267 11.20 -28.71 16.67
C CYS A 267 12.34 -28.78 17.70
N LEU A 268 12.08 -29.24 18.92
CA LEU A 268 13.10 -29.46 19.93
C LEU A 268 14.10 -30.57 19.54
N GLN A 269 13.65 -31.63 18.87
CA GLN A 269 14.54 -32.69 18.37
C GLN A 269 15.53 -32.16 17.33
N TYR A 270 15.11 -31.23 16.48
CA TYR A 270 15.95 -30.61 15.45
C TYR A 270 16.59 -29.28 15.85
N ARG A 271 16.49 -28.85 17.11
CA ARG A 271 16.92 -27.49 17.54
C ARG A 271 18.39 -27.19 17.23
N ASP A 272 19.23 -28.21 17.20
CA ASP A 272 20.68 -28.11 17.00
C ASP A 272 21.05 -28.27 15.51
N ASP A 273 20.07 -28.50 14.61
CA ASP A 273 20.27 -28.53 13.16
C ASP A 273 20.67 -27.13 12.64
N PRO A 274 21.72 -27.01 11.80
CA PRO A 274 22.19 -25.71 11.31
C PRO A 274 21.11 -24.86 10.63
N ALA A 275 20.19 -25.47 9.88
CA ALA A 275 19.12 -24.74 9.21
C ALA A 275 18.06 -24.25 10.21
N MET A 276 17.79 -25.02 11.27
CA MET A 276 16.89 -24.63 12.35
C MET A 276 17.45 -23.46 13.16
N VAL A 277 18.75 -23.52 13.49
CA VAL A 277 19.47 -22.44 14.20
C VAL A 277 19.51 -21.17 13.36
N ALA A 278 19.84 -21.26 12.08
CA ALA A 278 19.91 -20.11 11.18
C ALA A 278 18.58 -19.36 11.06
N LEU A 279 17.46 -20.08 11.13
CA LEU A 279 16.12 -19.49 11.07
C LEU A 279 15.56 -19.09 12.43
N ASP A 280 16.19 -19.47 13.55
CA ASP A 280 15.56 -19.43 14.88
C ASP A 280 14.18 -20.12 14.89
N TYR A 281 14.09 -21.26 14.19
CA TYR A 281 12.81 -21.85 13.81
C TYR A 281 11.98 -22.28 15.03
N LEU A 282 12.63 -22.83 16.07
CA LEU A 282 11.93 -23.24 17.29
C LEU A 282 11.18 -22.07 17.94
N ASN A 283 11.82 -20.90 18.05
CA ASN A 283 11.19 -19.70 18.61
C ASN A 283 10.02 -19.24 17.75
N ARG A 284 10.20 -19.21 16.42
CA ARG A 284 9.13 -18.83 15.48
C ARG A 284 7.95 -19.78 15.55
N TYR A 285 8.19 -21.09 15.58
CA TYR A 285 7.14 -22.09 15.72
C TYR A 285 6.37 -21.92 17.03
N GLN A 286 7.06 -21.71 18.16
CA GLN A 286 6.41 -21.48 19.45
C GLN A 286 5.53 -20.22 19.44
N LYS A 287 6.03 -19.12 18.87
CA LYS A 287 5.26 -17.88 18.67
C LYS A 287 4.05 -18.10 17.77
N ALA A 288 4.20 -18.79 16.65
CA ALA A 288 3.13 -19.10 15.71
C ALA A 288 2.05 -19.99 16.34
N SER A 289 2.45 -21.01 17.11
CA SER A 289 1.53 -21.88 17.85
C SER A 289 0.71 -21.10 18.89
N LEU A 290 1.37 -20.26 19.69
CA LEU A 290 0.69 -19.39 20.65
C LEU A 290 -0.18 -18.33 19.98
N TYR A 291 0.24 -17.80 18.82
CA TYR A 291 -0.54 -16.86 18.02
C TYR A 291 -1.88 -17.46 17.58
N VAL A 292 -1.86 -18.69 17.04
CA VAL A 292 -3.08 -19.39 16.62
C VAL A 292 -3.96 -19.74 17.82
N LYS A 293 -3.38 -20.06 18.97
CA LYS A 293 -4.13 -20.45 20.18
C LYS A 293 -4.77 -19.26 20.90
N HIS A 294 -4.04 -18.14 21.00
CA HIS A 294 -4.41 -16.98 21.81
C HIS A 294 -4.65 -15.72 20.97
N TYR A 295 -5.21 -15.88 19.78
CA TYR A 295 -5.47 -14.76 18.87
C TYR A 295 -6.39 -13.71 19.51
N VAL A 296 -6.23 -12.45 19.09
CA VAL A 296 -7.04 -11.33 19.55
C VAL A 296 -7.99 -10.91 18.44
N CYS A 297 -9.28 -10.79 18.76
CA CYS A 297 -10.34 -10.44 17.81
C CYS A 297 -11.26 -9.34 18.35
N ILE A 298 -11.96 -8.67 17.44
CA ILE A 298 -13.07 -7.77 17.74
C ILE A 298 -14.34 -8.62 17.80
N ARG A 299 -14.98 -8.67 18.96
CA ARG A 299 -16.32 -9.23 19.10
C ARG A 299 -17.35 -8.30 18.48
N PRO A 300 -18.52 -8.82 18.11
CA PRO A 300 -19.49 -7.99 17.40
C PRO A 300 -20.06 -6.80 18.17
N ASN A 301 -20.02 -6.85 19.50
CA ASN A 301 -20.31 -5.72 20.38
C ASN A 301 -19.18 -4.65 20.44
N GLY A 302 -18.14 -4.80 19.63
CA GLY A 302 -16.96 -3.93 19.57
C GLY A 302 -15.88 -4.23 20.62
N LYS A 303 -16.09 -5.22 21.50
CA LYS A 303 -15.14 -5.56 22.55
C LYS A 303 -13.94 -6.33 21.97
N ILE A 304 -12.74 -5.93 22.36
CA ILE A 304 -11.51 -6.66 22.02
C ILE A 304 -11.36 -7.83 23.01
N GLU A 305 -11.23 -9.05 22.50
CA GLU A 305 -11.09 -10.26 23.32
C GLU A 305 -9.95 -11.16 22.83
N THR A 306 -9.30 -11.83 23.77
CA THR A 306 -8.26 -12.84 23.54
C THR A 306 -8.90 -14.22 23.60
N ALA A 307 -8.69 -15.03 22.57
CA ALA A 307 -9.10 -16.43 22.56
C ALA A 307 -8.33 -17.21 23.66
N ASP A 308 -9.04 -18.09 24.37
CA ASP A 308 -8.48 -18.86 25.48
C ASP A 308 -7.68 -18.00 26.49
N ALA A 309 -8.23 -16.83 26.85
CA ALA A 309 -7.57 -15.86 27.74
C ALA A 309 -7.17 -16.45 29.10
N ALA A 310 -7.89 -17.46 29.59
CA ALA A 310 -7.62 -18.11 30.88
C ALA A 310 -6.28 -18.86 30.90
N SER A 311 -5.82 -19.36 29.74
CA SER A 311 -4.53 -20.06 29.63
C SER A 311 -3.47 -19.28 28.84
N ALA A 312 -3.79 -18.03 28.46
CA ALA A 312 -2.86 -17.14 27.77
C ALA A 312 -1.70 -16.72 28.69
N PRO A 313 -0.46 -16.67 28.17
CA PRO A 313 0.68 -16.20 28.93
C PRO A 313 0.57 -14.70 29.24
N SER A 314 1.12 -14.26 30.38
CA SER A 314 1.07 -12.85 30.81
C SER A 314 1.79 -11.89 29.86
N ASP A 315 2.70 -12.40 29.04
CA ASP A 315 3.52 -11.64 28.10
C ASP A 315 3.11 -11.87 26.63
N LEU A 316 1.83 -12.17 26.36
CA LEU A 316 1.28 -12.34 25.01
C LEU A 316 1.58 -11.15 24.06
N ASN A 317 1.78 -9.95 24.59
CA ASN A 317 2.21 -8.78 23.82
C ASN A 317 3.58 -8.99 23.13
N ASN A 318 4.45 -9.88 23.62
CA ASN A 318 5.69 -10.24 22.94
C ASN A 318 5.47 -11.03 21.64
N ILE A 319 4.25 -11.56 21.44
CA ILE A 319 3.85 -12.34 20.27
C ILE A 319 2.96 -11.49 19.35
N MET A 320 2.04 -10.71 19.91
CA MET A 320 1.08 -9.88 19.16
C MET A 320 1.61 -8.47 18.84
N GLY A 321 2.75 -8.09 19.41
CA GLY A 321 3.25 -6.71 19.41
C GLY A 321 2.71 -5.89 20.59
N HIS A 322 3.26 -4.70 20.77
CA HIS A 322 2.86 -3.81 21.86
C HIS A 322 1.37 -3.45 21.78
N ARG A 323 0.70 -3.47 22.94
CA ARG A 323 -0.74 -3.16 23.01
C ARG A 323 -1.01 -1.68 22.79
N LEU A 324 -1.54 -1.35 21.61
CA LEU A 324 -1.95 0.01 21.25
C LEU A 324 -3.24 0.44 21.99
N PRO A 325 -3.51 1.76 22.10
CA PRO A 325 -4.76 2.27 22.66
C PRO A 325 -5.98 1.73 21.90
N GLU A 326 -7.05 1.38 22.64
CA GLU A 326 -8.28 0.84 22.04
C GLU A 326 -8.94 1.81 21.05
N GLU A 327 -8.81 3.12 21.29
CA GLU A 327 -9.26 4.15 20.35
C GLU A 327 -8.55 4.08 19.00
N ALA A 328 -7.25 3.74 18.96
CA ALA A 328 -6.53 3.56 17.71
C ALA A 328 -7.05 2.33 16.93
N PHE A 329 -7.38 1.25 17.62
CA PHE A 329 -8.00 0.08 17.02
C PHE A 329 -9.42 0.35 16.52
N ALA A 330 -10.21 1.16 17.24
CA ALA A 330 -11.53 1.58 16.78
C ALA A 330 -11.44 2.33 15.43
N TYR A 331 -10.51 3.29 15.31
CA TYR A 331 -10.28 4.02 14.06
C TYR A 331 -9.71 3.13 12.94
N LEU A 332 -8.77 2.23 13.25
CA LEU A 332 -8.24 1.26 12.29
C LEU A 332 -9.36 0.37 11.75
N SER A 333 -10.20 -0.18 12.63
CA SER A 333 -11.22 -1.17 12.28
C SER A 333 -12.23 -0.70 11.25
N ARG A 334 -12.46 0.61 11.15
CA ARG A 334 -13.35 1.26 10.18
C ARG A 334 -12.62 1.97 9.04
N GLY A 335 -11.31 1.78 8.92
CA GLY A 335 -10.51 2.39 7.85
C GLY A 335 -10.32 3.91 7.99
N VAL A 336 -10.50 4.47 9.19
CA VAL A 336 -10.24 5.90 9.45
C VAL A 336 -8.74 6.20 9.40
N ILE A 337 -7.89 5.24 9.77
CA ILE A 337 -6.42 5.31 9.66
C ILE A 337 -5.88 4.02 9.06
N GLY A 338 -4.72 4.10 8.40
CA GLY A 338 -3.95 2.94 7.93
C GLY A 338 -3.17 2.24 9.05
N SER A 339 -2.68 1.04 8.75
CA SER A 339 -1.97 0.17 9.69
C SER A 339 -0.48 0.46 9.81
N ASP A 340 0.17 1.08 8.82
CA ASP A 340 1.65 1.15 8.75
C ASP A 340 2.31 1.69 10.02
N VAL A 341 1.91 2.89 10.47
CA VAL A 341 2.51 3.54 11.65
C VAL A 341 2.19 2.76 12.92
N LEU A 342 1.01 2.12 12.97
CA LEU A 342 0.61 1.24 14.07
C LEU A 342 1.48 -0.03 14.12
N CYS A 343 1.76 -0.63 12.96
CA CYS A 343 2.68 -1.75 12.82
C CYS A 343 4.08 -1.37 13.30
N TRP A 344 4.61 -0.21 12.89
CA TRP A 344 5.95 0.24 13.30
C TRP A 344 6.08 0.37 14.81
N ILE A 345 5.08 0.95 15.48
CA ILE A 345 5.05 1.10 16.93
C ILE A 345 4.84 -0.25 17.63
N ALA A 346 3.97 -1.12 17.09
CA ALA A 346 3.67 -2.40 17.69
C ALA A 346 4.85 -3.39 17.60
N SER A 347 5.62 -3.35 16.52
CA SER A 347 6.79 -4.23 16.29
C SER A 347 8.12 -3.63 16.76
N ASN A 348 8.17 -2.32 17.04
CA ASN A 348 9.41 -1.54 17.15
C ASN A 348 10.31 -1.61 15.91
N GLU A 349 9.74 -1.87 14.73
CA GLU A 349 10.51 -2.09 13.51
C GLU A 349 9.81 -1.55 12.25
N ILE A 350 10.61 -0.95 11.37
CA ILE A 350 10.25 -0.62 9.99
C ILE A 350 11.06 -1.54 9.08
N ILE A 351 10.37 -2.36 8.29
CA ILE A 351 11.01 -3.29 7.36
C ILE A 351 10.80 -2.79 5.94
N GLU A 352 11.89 -2.38 5.31
CA GLU A 352 11.91 -1.99 3.90
C GLU A 352 12.18 -3.21 3.02
N ARG A 353 11.25 -3.49 2.11
CA ARG A 353 11.34 -4.58 1.12
C ARG A 353 11.96 -4.05 -0.18
N PRO A 354 12.60 -4.91 -1.01
CA PRO A 354 13.07 -4.50 -2.33
C PRO A 354 11.91 -3.96 -3.20
N PRO A 355 12.15 -2.91 -4.01
CA PRO A 355 11.17 -2.41 -4.95
C PRO A 355 11.04 -3.31 -6.20
N LEU A 356 10.02 -3.07 -7.02
CA LEU A 356 9.70 -3.86 -8.21
C LEU A 356 10.75 -3.77 -9.33
N ASP A 357 11.63 -2.78 -9.30
CA ASP A 357 12.78 -2.69 -10.22
C ASP A 357 13.97 -3.55 -9.78
N GLY A 358 13.90 -4.21 -8.62
CA GLY A 358 14.94 -5.10 -8.06
C GLY A 358 15.78 -4.45 -6.96
N GLY A 359 15.84 -3.11 -6.87
CA GLY A 359 16.48 -2.42 -5.74
C GLY A 359 18.01 -2.31 -5.81
N ASP A 360 18.59 -2.40 -7.00
CA ASP A 360 20.03 -2.22 -7.20
C ASP A 360 20.45 -0.74 -7.21
N ALA A 361 19.52 0.17 -7.48
CA ALA A 361 19.81 1.59 -7.56
C ALA A 361 20.14 2.23 -6.21
N ASP A 362 21.33 2.82 -6.09
CA ASP A 362 21.77 3.56 -4.89
C ASP A 362 20.87 4.74 -4.54
N ALA A 363 20.19 5.33 -5.54
CA ALA A 363 19.25 6.41 -5.31
C ALA A 363 18.05 5.96 -4.46
N TYR A 364 17.48 4.79 -4.75
CA TYR A 364 16.39 4.22 -3.96
C TYR A 364 16.88 3.78 -2.57
N ARG A 365 18.06 3.14 -2.48
CA ARG A 365 18.66 2.73 -1.20
C ARG A 365 18.86 3.91 -0.25
N ARG A 366 19.43 5.03 -0.74
CA ARG A 366 19.61 6.27 0.04
C ARG A 366 18.30 6.93 0.44
N LEU A 367 17.30 6.89 -0.45
CA LEU A 367 15.96 7.42 -0.13
C LEU A 367 15.36 6.68 1.06
N VAL A 368 15.32 5.35 1.01
CA VAL A 368 14.67 4.55 2.06
C VAL A 368 15.50 4.43 3.34
N SER A 369 16.84 4.53 3.30
CA SER A 369 17.67 4.55 4.52
C SER A 369 17.65 5.90 5.24
N ASP A 370 17.67 7.00 4.48
CA ASP A 370 17.93 8.33 5.02
C ASP A 370 16.88 9.36 4.61
N GLY A 371 16.58 9.48 3.32
CA GLY A 371 15.67 10.50 2.77
C GLY A 371 14.27 10.49 3.39
N LEU A 372 13.72 9.30 3.69
CA LEU A 372 12.40 9.14 4.30
C LEU A 372 12.39 9.23 5.82
N THR A 373 13.55 9.26 6.48
CA THR A 373 13.65 9.29 7.95
C THR A 373 12.83 10.43 8.57
N PRO A 374 12.88 11.69 8.08
CA PRO A 374 12.10 12.78 8.66
C PRO A 374 10.58 12.60 8.54
N LEU A 375 10.09 11.95 7.48
CA LEU A 375 8.66 11.66 7.32
C LEU A 375 8.22 10.59 8.30
N ARG A 376 9.00 9.51 8.41
CA ARG A 376 8.73 8.40 9.35
C ARG A 376 8.73 8.87 10.79
N THR A 377 9.74 9.64 11.21
CA THR A 377 9.81 10.16 12.57
C THR A 377 8.71 11.18 12.87
N SER A 378 8.29 11.97 11.89
CA SER A 378 7.12 12.86 12.04
C SER A 378 5.81 12.10 12.20
N ALA A 379 5.60 11.00 11.47
CA ALA A 379 4.41 10.17 11.61
C ALA A 379 4.39 9.45 12.97
N LEU A 380 5.53 8.87 13.37
CA LEU A 380 5.70 8.22 14.68
C LEU A 380 5.48 9.21 15.83
N SER A 381 6.01 10.44 15.74
CA SER A 381 5.85 11.43 16.81
C SER A 381 4.39 11.86 16.99
N LEU A 382 3.64 12.09 15.90
CA LEU A 382 2.22 12.43 15.97
C LEU A 382 1.40 11.39 16.75
N LEU A 383 1.70 10.11 16.54
CA LEU A 383 1.08 9.01 17.25
C LEU A 383 1.57 8.94 18.71
N SER A 384 2.89 8.84 18.92
CA SER A 384 3.48 8.61 20.25
C SER A 384 3.23 9.75 21.24
N TYR A 385 3.16 11.01 20.79
CA TYR A 385 2.83 12.15 21.65
C TYR A 385 1.32 12.26 21.97
N SER A 386 0.49 11.52 21.25
CA SER A 386 -0.96 11.38 21.53
C SER A 386 -1.28 10.13 22.36
N ALA A 387 -0.27 9.33 22.72
CA ALA A 387 -0.39 8.07 23.43
C ALA A 387 0.44 8.05 24.73
N HIS A 388 0.50 6.89 25.39
CA HIS A 388 1.29 6.70 26.62
C HIS A 388 2.79 6.96 26.39
N ARG A 389 3.47 7.56 27.38
CA ARG A 389 4.89 7.98 27.29
C ARG A 389 5.85 6.86 26.88
N PHE A 390 5.50 5.60 27.17
CA PHE A 390 6.23 4.41 26.72
C PHE A 390 6.61 4.48 25.22
N TYR A 391 5.66 4.87 24.36
CA TYR A 391 5.86 4.93 22.90
C TYR A 391 6.79 6.04 22.42
N GLN A 392 7.18 6.95 23.30
CA GLN A 392 8.10 8.05 22.97
C GLN A 392 9.57 7.66 23.19
N HIS A 393 9.85 6.68 24.06
CA HIS A 393 11.20 6.32 24.50
C HIS A 393 11.68 4.97 23.95
N ASN A 394 10.83 4.24 23.25
CA ASN A 394 11.24 3.00 22.58
C ASN A 394 11.85 3.33 21.20
N PRO A 395 13.10 2.91 20.93
CA PRO A 395 13.68 3.07 19.61
C PRO A 395 12.99 2.16 18.60
N ILE A 396 12.87 2.63 17.37
CA ILE A 396 12.34 1.87 16.23
C ILE A 396 13.51 1.49 15.31
N ASP A 397 13.67 0.21 15.03
CA ASP A 397 14.73 -0.28 14.13
C ASP A 397 14.26 -0.18 12.67
N LEU A 398 15.00 0.55 11.82
CA LEU A 398 14.81 0.58 10.38
C LEU A 398 15.71 -0.47 9.73
N ARG A 399 15.11 -1.56 9.28
CA ARG A 399 15.79 -2.67 8.63
C ARG A 399 15.54 -2.64 7.12
N CYS A 400 16.61 -2.53 6.35
CA CYS A 400 16.54 -2.50 4.88
C CYS A 400 17.03 -3.83 4.29
N TRP A 401 16.37 -4.31 3.23
CA TRP A 401 16.72 -5.58 2.56
C TRP A 401 18.19 -5.68 2.11
N PHE A 402 18.83 -4.56 1.78
CA PHE A 402 20.22 -4.51 1.31
C PHE A 402 21.25 -4.46 2.45
N ASN A 403 20.81 -4.26 3.70
CA ASN A 403 21.66 -4.32 4.88
C ASN A 403 20.86 -4.77 6.12
N PRO A 404 20.31 -6.00 6.12
CA PRO A 404 19.39 -6.43 7.17
C PRO A 404 20.08 -6.68 8.52
N ALA A 405 21.40 -6.92 8.53
CA ALA A 405 22.17 -7.23 9.73
C ALA A 405 22.52 -6.00 10.58
N ALA A 406 22.40 -4.79 10.04
CA ALA A 406 22.73 -3.55 10.73
C ALA A 406 21.57 -2.53 10.59
N PRO A 407 20.47 -2.73 11.33
CA PRO A 407 19.34 -1.80 11.29
C PRO A 407 19.75 -0.42 11.84
N LYS A 408 19.16 0.63 11.26
CA LYS A 408 19.34 2.02 11.70
C LYS A 408 18.30 2.36 12.76
N LYS A 409 18.73 2.86 13.92
CA LYS A 409 17.80 3.27 14.98
C LYS A 409 17.16 4.62 14.69
N LEU A 410 15.84 4.68 14.81
CA LEU A 410 15.04 5.89 14.76
C LEU A 410 14.46 6.17 16.16
N ASN A 411 14.83 7.29 16.77
CA ASN A 411 14.31 7.68 18.09
C ASN A 411 13.27 8.80 17.94
N VAL A 412 12.07 8.56 18.45
CA VAL A 412 11.01 9.60 18.48
C VAL A 412 11.36 10.73 19.45
N SER A 413 12.07 10.41 20.54
CA SER A 413 12.53 11.39 21.53
C SER A 413 13.43 12.49 20.97
N ASP A 414 14.07 12.25 19.83
CA ASP A 414 14.97 13.20 19.18
C ASP A 414 14.20 14.22 18.33
N THR A 415 12.89 14.03 18.17
CA THR A 415 12.00 14.95 17.45
C THR A 415 11.41 16.02 18.38
N THR A 416 11.08 17.18 17.81
CA THR A 416 10.29 18.20 18.53
C THR A 416 8.85 17.72 18.69
N ASP A 417 8.23 17.97 19.86
CA ASP A 417 6.82 17.63 20.09
C ASP A 417 5.94 18.30 19.03
N PRO A 418 5.31 17.51 18.13
CA PRO A 418 4.58 18.06 17.00
C PRO A 418 3.36 18.87 17.46
N ARG A 419 2.79 18.58 18.65
CA ARG A 419 1.61 19.27 19.17
C ARG A 419 1.87 20.76 19.38
N SER A 420 3.08 21.12 19.79
CA SER A 420 3.48 22.53 19.94
C SER A 420 3.40 23.28 18.61
N THR A 421 3.78 22.62 17.52
CA THR A 421 3.80 23.19 16.16
C THR A 421 2.38 23.36 15.61
N ILE A 422 1.48 22.41 15.87
CA ILE A 422 0.16 22.33 15.21
C ILE A 422 -1.02 22.68 16.13
N SER A 423 -0.74 23.26 17.31
CA SER A 423 -1.75 23.60 18.32
C SER A 423 -2.70 24.72 17.89
N GLY A 424 -2.29 25.55 16.93
CA GLY A 424 -3.05 26.70 16.44
C GLY A 424 -4.26 26.38 15.57
N TRP A 425 -4.47 25.12 15.15
CA TRP A 425 -5.53 24.76 14.20
C TRP A 425 -6.81 24.25 14.88
N ASN A 426 -7.86 25.08 14.88
CA ASN A 426 -9.23 24.72 15.22
C ASN A 426 -10.25 25.60 14.45
N VAL A 427 -10.00 25.81 13.16
CA VAL A 427 -10.78 26.71 12.29
C VAL A 427 -12.17 26.14 12.07
N ARG A 428 -13.19 26.99 12.17
CA ARG A 428 -14.62 26.62 12.13
C ARG A 428 -15.21 26.68 10.73
N LEU A 429 -16.30 25.93 10.51
CA LEU A 429 -16.92 25.74 9.20
C LEU A 429 -17.34 27.05 8.53
N ASP A 430 -17.91 27.98 9.29
CA ASP A 430 -18.37 29.28 8.83
C ASP A 430 -17.22 30.09 8.20
N GLN A 431 -16.04 30.10 8.84
CA GLN A 431 -14.85 30.76 8.32
C GLN A 431 -14.32 30.06 7.07
N ILE A 432 -14.34 28.72 7.07
CA ILE A 432 -13.88 27.90 5.93
C ILE A 432 -14.74 28.16 4.71
N GLU A 433 -16.07 28.04 4.83
CA GLU A 433 -17.01 28.18 3.72
C GLU A 433 -17.09 29.62 3.21
N ALA A 434 -17.07 30.61 4.11
CA ALA A 434 -16.98 32.01 3.70
C ALA A 434 -15.73 32.29 2.86
N LYS A 435 -14.59 31.72 3.25
CA LYS A 435 -13.33 31.88 2.51
C LYS A 435 -13.33 31.10 1.19
N ALA A 436 -13.87 29.89 1.18
CA ALA A 436 -13.98 29.05 -0.02
C ALA A 436 -14.85 29.73 -1.09
N ASN A 437 -16.00 30.27 -0.69
CA ASN A 437 -16.89 31.03 -1.57
C ASN A 437 -16.20 32.26 -2.15
N LYS A 438 -15.43 33.01 -1.34
CA LYS A 438 -14.65 34.17 -1.80
C LYS A 438 -13.56 33.80 -2.81
N LEU A 439 -12.99 32.61 -2.70
CA LEU A 439 -11.94 32.12 -3.60
C LEU A 439 -12.47 31.35 -4.81
N GLU A 440 -13.77 31.07 -4.86
CA GLU A 440 -14.41 30.23 -5.89
C GLU A 440 -13.71 28.87 -6.02
N ARG A 441 -13.33 28.27 -4.87
CA ARG A 441 -12.66 26.97 -4.80
C ARG A 441 -13.41 26.03 -3.87
N ASP A 442 -13.43 24.76 -4.23
CA ASP A 442 -14.03 23.72 -3.38
C ASP A 442 -13.19 23.49 -2.11
N VAL A 443 -13.85 23.27 -0.97
CA VAL A 443 -13.19 23.02 0.32
C VAL A 443 -12.35 21.74 0.32
N SER A 444 -12.53 20.85 -0.67
CA SER A 444 -11.74 19.63 -0.86
C SER A 444 -10.47 19.82 -1.65
N SER A 445 -10.30 20.95 -2.32
CA SER A 445 -9.12 21.25 -3.11
C SER A 445 -7.94 21.61 -2.19
N LEU A 446 -6.76 21.05 -2.47
CA LEU A 446 -5.49 21.50 -1.89
C LEU A 446 -5.18 22.94 -2.31
N ALA A 447 -5.60 23.36 -3.50
CA ALA A 447 -5.49 24.76 -3.93
C ALA A 447 -6.29 25.71 -3.05
N PHE A 448 -7.45 25.29 -2.53
CA PHE A 448 -8.16 26.04 -1.49
C PHE A 448 -7.35 26.11 -0.19
N ILE A 449 -6.87 24.97 0.31
CA ILE A 449 -6.12 24.88 1.59
C ILE A 449 -4.90 25.80 1.59
N VAL A 450 -4.13 25.83 0.50
CA VAL A 450 -2.97 26.71 0.37
C VAL A 450 -3.40 28.15 0.05
N GLY A 451 -4.35 28.33 -0.87
CA GLY A 451 -4.80 29.64 -1.33
C GLY A 451 -5.53 30.45 -0.25
N SER A 452 -6.20 29.80 0.69
CA SER A 452 -6.87 30.46 1.82
C SER A 452 -5.89 31.28 2.67
N LEU A 453 -4.64 30.82 2.78
CA LEU A 453 -3.60 31.43 3.61
C LEU A 453 -2.78 32.50 2.89
N GLN A 454 -3.06 32.79 1.61
CA GLN A 454 -2.55 34.00 0.95
C GLN A 454 -3.17 35.27 1.51
N ASP A 455 -4.39 35.17 2.04
CA ASP A 455 -5.10 36.28 2.67
C ASP A 455 -4.62 36.42 4.12
N THR A 456 -3.90 37.50 4.39
CA THR A 456 -3.28 37.76 5.71
C THR A 456 -4.30 37.88 6.83
N ASP A 457 -5.51 38.36 6.53
CA ASP A 457 -6.58 38.47 7.52
C ASP A 457 -7.13 37.09 7.87
N PHE A 458 -7.34 36.24 6.87
CA PHE A 458 -7.74 34.85 7.10
C PHE A 458 -6.65 34.08 7.87
N ALA A 459 -5.39 34.20 7.47
CA ALA A 459 -4.26 33.55 8.16
C ALA A 459 -4.24 33.93 9.64
N LYS A 460 -4.29 35.23 9.96
CA LYS A 460 -4.34 35.73 11.35
C LYS A 460 -5.54 35.19 12.13
N ASN A 461 -6.73 35.19 11.51
CA ASN A 461 -7.96 34.71 12.16
C ASN A 461 -8.03 33.18 12.29
N SER A 462 -7.27 32.45 11.48
CA SER A 462 -7.21 30.99 11.53
C SER A 462 -6.38 30.45 12.69
N VAL A 463 -5.55 31.29 13.34
CA VAL A 463 -4.81 30.95 14.57
C VAL A 463 -5.80 30.84 15.72
N THR A 464 -6.30 29.64 15.92
CA THR A 464 -7.42 29.29 16.79
C THR A 464 -7.01 28.14 17.71
N ALA A 465 -6.07 28.41 18.61
CA ALA A 465 -5.64 27.39 19.58
C ALA A 465 -6.85 26.87 20.39
N LYS A 466 -6.89 25.55 20.62
CA LYS A 466 -7.94 24.93 21.43
C LYS A 466 -7.87 25.47 22.86
N SER A 467 -8.85 26.29 23.24
CA SER A 467 -9.05 26.74 24.62
C SER A 467 -10.15 25.89 25.28
N GLY A 468 -10.19 25.84 26.63
CA GLY A 468 -11.18 25.06 27.39
C GLY A 468 -12.65 25.42 27.11
N GLY A 469 -12.93 26.52 26.41
CA GLY A 469 -14.28 26.93 25.98
C GLY A 469 -14.58 26.69 24.49
N ASN A 470 -13.63 26.20 23.69
CA ASN A 470 -13.86 26.00 22.25
C ASN A 470 -14.70 24.75 22.01
N LYS A 471 -15.76 24.89 21.21
CA LYS A 471 -16.53 23.74 20.71
C LYS A 471 -15.62 22.83 19.86
N PRO A 472 -15.80 21.49 19.94
CA PRO A 472 -15.09 20.57 19.05
C PRO A 472 -15.48 20.81 17.59
N LEU A 473 -14.64 20.31 16.67
CA LEU A 473 -14.90 20.24 15.24
C LEU A 473 -15.96 19.16 15.00
N SER A 474 -17.03 19.51 14.29
CA SER A 474 -18.26 18.71 14.21
C SER A 474 -18.68 18.38 12.77
N SER A 475 -18.00 18.92 11.77
CA SER A 475 -18.27 18.65 10.35
C SER A 475 -17.09 17.96 9.65
N PRO A 476 -17.32 17.01 8.72
CA PRO A 476 -16.26 16.41 7.91
C PRO A 476 -15.33 17.42 7.23
N LYS A 477 -15.90 18.53 6.70
CA LYS A 477 -15.12 19.61 6.09
C LYS A 477 -14.20 20.30 7.09
N GLU A 478 -14.68 20.58 8.30
CA GLU A 478 -13.87 21.19 9.38
C GLU A 478 -12.67 20.31 9.71
N VAL A 479 -12.92 19.03 9.98
CA VAL A 479 -11.89 18.07 10.39
C VAL A 479 -10.84 17.91 9.29
N ARG A 480 -11.27 17.73 8.03
CA ARG A 480 -10.37 17.57 6.88
C ARG A 480 -9.48 18.80 6.68
N SER A 481 -10.06 20.00 6.62
CA SER A 481 -9.27 21.22 6.37
C SER A 481 -8.25 21.46 7.48
N ASN A 482 -8.63 21.27 8.75
CA ASN A 482 -7.69 21.36 9.87
C ASN A 482 -6.59 20.28 9.78
N ALA A 483 -6.91 19.03 9.43
CA ALA A 483 -5.90 17.98 9.25
C ALA A 483 -4.88 18.33 8.15
N LEU A 484 -5.34 18.88 7.02
CA LEU A 484 -4.50 19.29 5.89
C LEU A 484 -3.62 20.50 6.21
N TRP A 485 -4.14 21.52 6.89
CA TRP A 485 -3.32 22.65 7.35
C TRP A 485 -2.24 22.21 8.35
N ARG A 486 -2.59 21.36 9.31
CA ARG A 486 -1.61 20.76 10.22
C ARG A 486 -0.51 19.99 9.47
N PHE A 487 -0.91 19.17 8.50
CA PHE A 487 0.02 18.41 7.66
C PHE A 487 0.97 19.35 6.88
N LEU A 488 0.44 20.36 6.20
CA LEU A 488 1.24 21.31 5.43
C LEU A 488 2.18 22.15 6.32
N GLN A 489 1.77 22.48 7.54
CA GLN A 489 2.63 23.15 8.52
C GLN A 489 3.78 22.24 8.98
N LEU A 490 3.51 20.97 9.28
CA LEU A 490 4.54 19.98 9.63
C LEU A 490 5.53 19.74 8.48
N ARG A 491 5.06 19.85 7.24
CA ARG A 491 5.90 19.78 6.04
C ARG A 491 6.66 21.07 5.75
N GLY A 492 6.39 22.17 6.46
CA GLY A 492 7.08 23.46 6.33
C GLY A 492 6.52 24.38 5.24
N TYR A 493 5.35 24.07 4.66
CA TYR A 493 4.66 24.96 3.71
C TYR A 493 3.96 26.13 4.43
N ILE A 494 3.63 25.96 5.70
CA ILE A 494 2.94 26.97 6.52
C ILE A 494 3.79 27.28 7.75
N GLN A 495 3.82 28.55 8.14
CA GLN A 495 4.55 29.07 9.30
C GLN A 495 3.68 29.00 10.58
N GLN A 496 4.25 29.33 11.74
CA GLN A 496 3.53 29.30 13.03
C GLN A 496 2.38 30.31 13.13
N ASP A 497 2.48 31.43 12.42
CA ASP A 497 1.44 32.45 12.33
C ASP A 497 0.39 32.15 11.23
N HIS A 498 0.37 30.90 10.75
CA HIS A 498 -0.51 30.41 9.68
C HIS A 498 -0.32 31.08 8.32
N GLN A 499 0.75 31.86 8.11
CA GLN A 499 1.09 32.38 6.78
C GLN A 499 1.84 31.34 5.95
N LEU A 500 1.72 31.45 4.63
CA LEU A 500 2.53 30.64 3.72
C LEU A 500 4.02 30.96 3.88
N SER A 501 4.84 29.91 4.02
CA SER A 501 6.29 30.03 3.92
C SER A 501 6.71 30.29 2.46
N ALA A 502 8.01 30.50 2.21
CA ALA A 502 8.51 30.58 0.83
C ALA A 502 8.16 29.33 0.02
N LEU A 503 8.25 28.14 0.65
CA LEU A 503 7.79 26.86 0.10
C LEU A 503 6.29 26.88 -0.23
N GLY A 504 5.45 27.32 0.71
CA GLY A 504 4.00 27.40 0.52
C GLY A 504 3.60 28.32 -0.63
N LYS A 505 4.31 29.45 -0.78
CA LYS A 505 4.10 30.39 -1.90
C LYS A 505 4.45 29.76 -3.26
N CYS A 506 5.50 28.95 -3.33
CA CYS A 506 5.85 28.25 -4.57
C CYS A 506 4.78 27.23 -4.96
N LEU A 507 4.31 26.43 -3.99
CA LEU A 507 3.23 25.47 -4.21
C LEU A 507 1.94 26.17 -4.67
N GLN A 508 1.62 27.32 -4.07
CA GLN A 508 0.50 28.13 -4.50
C GLN A 508 0.64 28.59 -5.95
N THR A 509 1.84 28.99 -6.37
CA THR A 509 2.12 29.33 -7.77
C THR A 509 1.84 28.15 -8.70
N ALA A 510 2.17 26.91 -8.30
CA ALA A 510 1.82 25.71 -9.07
C ALA A 510 0.30 25.59 -9.24
N PHE A 511 -0.45 25.67 -8.13
CA PHE A 511 -1.91 25.50 -8.12
C PHE A 511 -2.69 26.60 -8.88
N MET A 512 -2.06 27.75 -9.10
CA MET A 512 -2.66 28.84 -9.86
C MET A 512 -2.46 28.70 -11.38
N ARG A 513 -1.62 27.77 -11.86
CA ARG A 513 -1.41 27.58 -13.30
C ARG A 513 -2.59 26.95 -14.01
N HIS A 514 -3.34 26.07 -13.35
CA HIS A 514 -4.57 25.50 -13.88
C HIS A 514 -5.58 25.25 -12.75
N ASN A 515 -6.87 25.22 -13.08
CA ASN A 515 -7.95 24.91 -12.13
C ASN A 515 -8.35 23.42 -12.16
N GLN A 516 -7.37 22.52 -12.27
CA GLN A 516 -7.57 21.06 -12.35
C GLN A 516 -7.21 20.41 -11.01
N GLN A 517 -8.23 19.91 -10.30
CA GLN A 517 -8.05 19.33 -8.96
C GLN A 517 -7.23 18.03 -8.97
N ASP A 518 -7.33 17.24 -10.04
CA ASP A 518 -6.60 15.98 -10.19
C ASP A 518 -5.07 16.16 -10.33
N LEU A 519 -4.62 17.38 -10.62
CA LEU A 519 -3.20 17.73 -10.71
C LEU A 519 -2.62 18.36 -9.45
N GLU A 520 -3.44 18.68 -8.45
CA GLU A 520 -2.98 19.32 -7.21
C GLU A 520 -2.11 18.38 -6.36
N GLU A 521 -2.53 17.12 -6.16
CA GLU A 521 -1.73 16.13 -5.45
C GLU A 521 -0.44 15.77 -6.21
N PRO A 522 -0.46 15.49 -7.53
CA PRO A 522 0.76 15.32 -8.33
C PRO A 522 1.74 16.49 -8.22
N ALA A 523 1.27 17.74 -8.24
CA ALA A 523 2.13 18.91 -8.11
C ALA A 523 2.77 19.02 -6.71
N LEU A 524 2.01 18.74 -5.64
CA LEU A 524 2.56 18.67 -4.28
C LEU A 524 3.61 17.56 -4.16
N LEU A 525 3.36 16.37 -4.71
CA LEU A 525 4.29 15.25 -4.70
C LEU A 525 5.57 15.55 -5.48
N ALA A 526 5.46 16.20 -6.65
CA ALA A 526 6.60 16.67 -7.43
C ALA A 526 7.48 17.64 -6.62
N PHE A 527 6.86 18.53 -5.83
CA PHE A 527 7.59 19.45 -4.96
C PHE A 527 8.30 18.75 -3.80
N GLU A 528 7.68 17.73 -3.21
CA GLU A 528 8.34 16.87 -2.21
C GLU A 528 9.54 16.12 -2.81
N MET A 529 9.43 15.62 -4.05
CA MET A 529 10.56 15.00 -4.77
C MET A 529 11.68 15.99 -5.11
N LEU A 530 11.36 17.26 -5.42
CA LEU A 530 12.34 18.33 -5.59
C LEU A 530 13.12 18.59 -4.30
N ARG A 531 12.43 18.66 -3.15
CA ARG A 531 13.05 18.87 -1.83
C ARG A 531 14.00 17.74 -1.43
N LEU A 532 13.71 16.52 -1.89
CA LEU A 532 14.57 15.35 -1.69
C LEU A 532 15.70 15.27 -2.75
N ASN A 533 15.78 16.23 -3.68
CA ASN A 533 16.70 16.24 -4.81
C ASN A 533 16.59 14.99 -5.71
N LEU A 534 15.36 14.50 -5.90
CA LEU A 534 15.06 13.30 -6.70
C LEU A 534 14.42 13.63 -8.04
N LEU A 535 13.74 14.78 -8.16
CA LEU A 535 13.22 15.27 -9.43
C LEU A 535 14.28 16.16 -10.11
N ASN A 536 15.13 15.53 -10.91
CA ASN A 536 16.21 16.18 -11.65
C ASN A 536 16.42 15.48 -13.01
N SER A 537 17.39 15.93 -13.81
CA SER A 537 17.70 15.33 -15.11
C SER A 537 18.84 14.31 -15.07
N ASN A 538 19.31 13.91 -13.87
CA ASN A 538 20.43 12.98 -13.73
C ASN A 538 19.97 11.55 -13.98
N ASN A 539 20.78 10.77 -14.70
CA ASN A 539 20.53 9.34 -14.79
C ASN A 539 20.91 8.66 -13.45
N MET A 540 19.90 8.28 -12.67
CA MET A 540 20.06 7.69 -11.33
C MET A 540 20.03 6.16 -11.32
N PHE A 541 19.71 5.55 -12.47
CA PHE A 541 19.41 4.12 -12.55
C PHE A 541 20.27 3.44 -13.61
N PRO A 542 20.89 2.29 -13.30
CA PRO A 542 21.71 1.53 -14.24
C PRO A 542 20.86 0.63 -15.16
N TYR A 543 19.65 1.07 -15.51
CA TYR A 543 18.65 0.23 -16.18
C TYR A 543 18.35 0.69 -17.61
N ASN A 544 17.92 -0.26 -18.44
CA ASN A 544 17.37 0.00 -19.77
C ASN A 544 16.07 0.79 -19.70
N GLY A 545 15.73 1.48 -20.79
CA GLY A 545 14.49 2.25 -20.90
C GLY A 545 14.62 3.73 -20.53
N SER A 546 15.83 4.28 -20.42
CA SER A 546 16.07 5.73 -20.48
C SER A 546 15.82 6.27 -21.90
N PRO A 547 15.64 7.59 -22.09
CA PRO A 547 15.50 8.19 -23.42
C PRO A 547 16.69 7.87 -24.35
N GLN A 548 16.42 7.56 -25.61
CA GLN A 548 17.43 7.02 -26.54
C GLN A 548 17.64 7.85 -27.80
N ARG A 549 16.68 8.70 -28.17
CA ARG A 549 16.65 9.38 -29.47
C ARG A 549 17.00 10.87 -29.34
N GLY A 550 17.45 11.45 -30.45
CA GLY A 550 17.88 12.85 -30.51
C GLY A 550 19.27 13.12 -29.91
N SER A 551 19.55 14.40 -29.69
CA SER A 551 20.77 14.90 -29.05
C SER A 551 20.80 14.58 -27.56
N ASP A 552 21.95 14.78 -26.90
CA ASP A 552 22.05 14.60 -25.44
C ASP A 552 21.15 15.58 -24.66
N THR A 553 20.86 16.75 -25.25
CA THR A 553 19.88 17.70 -24.71
C THR A 553 18.47 17.15 -24.82
N ASP A 554 18.09 16.57 -25.96
CA ASP A 554 16.76 15.95 -26.14
C ASP A 554 16.55 14.81 -25.13
N LYS A 555 17.56 13.94 -24.96
CA LYS A 555 17.49 12.82 -24.00
C LYS A 555 17.36 13.31 -22.56
N ARG A 556 18.12 14.34 -22.18
CA ARG A 556 18.08 14.93 -20.83
C ARG A 556 16.74 15.58 -20.53
N ASN A 557 16.21 16.35 -21.46
CA ASN A 557 14.92 17.04 -21.29
C ASN A 557 13.77 16.04 -21.30
N THR A 558 13.78 15.06 -22.22
CA THR A 558 12.82 13.96 -22.23
C THR A 558 12.79 13.21 -20.91
N LEU A 559 13.95 12.95 -20.31
CA LEU A 559 14.02 12.28 -19.01
C LEU A 559 13.36 13.11 -17.90
N LEU A 560 13.65 14.41 -17.83
CA LEU A 560 13.07 15.28 -16.82
C LEU A 560 11.55 15.40 -16.97
N VAL A 561 11.05 15.59 -18.20
CA VAL A 561 9.61 15.73 -18.48
C VAL A 561 8.86 14.42 -18.21
N SER A 562 9.41 13.27 -18.62
CA SER A 562 8.80 11.96 -18.35
C SER A 562 8.77 11.61 -16.86
N ARG A 563 9.74 12.07 -16.06
CA ARG A 563 9.69 11.96 -14.59
C ARG A 563 8.56 12.77 -13.98
N VAL A 564 8.30 13.99 -14.48
CA VAL A 564 7.13 14.78 -14.04
C VAL A 564 5.83 14.05 -14.37
N ALA A 565 5.77 13.41 -15.53
CA ALA A 565 4.61 12.62 -15.93
C ALA A 565 4.35 11.40 -15.03
N CYS A 566 5.35 10.82 -14.36
CA CYS A 566 5.18 9.72 -13.40
C CYS A 566 4.39 10.08 -12.13
N PHE A 567 4.09 11.36 -11.88
CA PHE A 567 3.26 11.75 -10.73
C PHE A 567 1.76 11.59 -10.98
N ALA A 568 1.36 11.41 -12.26
CA ALA A 568 0.00 11.16 -12.69
C ALA A 568 -0.10 9.83 -13.47
N GLY A 569 -1.27 9.20 -13.47
CA GLY A 569 -1.48 7.89 -14.12
C GLY A 569 -2.08 8.03 -15.51
N LEU A 570 -1.81 7.07 -16.40
CA LEU A 570 -2.41 7.03 -17.74
C LEU A 570 -3.90 6.67 -17.63
N ARG A 571 -4.81 7.36 -18.34
CA ARG A 571 -6.21 6.95 -18.37
C ARG A 571 -6.33 5.75 -19.31
N HIS A 572 -6.34 4.55 -18.75
CA HIS A 572 -6.37 3.29 -19.50
C HIS A 572 -7.76 2.64 -19.48
N LYS A 573 -8.04 1.79 -20.48
CA LYS A 573 -9.18 0.85 -20.45
C LYS A 573 -8.99 -0.17 -19.32
N THR A 574 -10.06 -0.79 -18.87
CA THR A 574 -10.08 -1.76 -17.77
C THR A 574 -9.63 -3.15 -18.23
N ILE A 575 -8.45 -3.18 -18.82
CA ILE A 575 -7.74 -4.39 -19.25
C ILE A 575 -6.27 -4.24 -18.88
N GLY A 576 -5.55 -5.36 -18.84
CA GLY A 576 -4.11 -5.35 -18.63
C GLY A 576 -3.39 -4.47 -19.64
N PHE A 577 -2.38 -3.75 -19.18
CA PHE A 577 -1.58 -2.87 -20.03
C PHE A 577 -0.92 -3.64 -21.18
N THR A 578 -0.94 -3.04 -22.37
CA THR A 578 -0.16 -3.46 -23.52
C THR A 578 0.58 -2.25 -24.05
N GLY A 579 1.90 -2.32 -24.13
CA GLY A 579 2.70 -1.21 -24.62
C GLY A 579 4.17 -1.36 -24.28
N PRO A 580 4.99 -0.35 -24.61
CA PRO A 580 6.40 -0.35 -24.27
C PRO A 580 6.60 -0.34 -22.74
N LEU A 581 7.68 -0.98 -22.28
CA LEU A 581 8.08 -1.00 -20.88
C LEU A 581 9.36 -0.17 -20.66
N SER A 582 9.51 0.38 -19.45
CA SER A 582 10.73 1.07 -19.02
C SER A 582 11.07 0.74 -17.57
N ARG A 583 12.11 -0.10 -17.36
CA ARG A 583 12.65 -0.36 -16.02
C ARG A 583 13.18 0.92 -15.36
N HIS A 584 13.67 1.87 -16.17
CA HIS A 584 14.12 3.18 -15.70
C HIS A 584 13.01 4.00 -15.05
N LEU A 585 11.83 4.09 -15.70
CA LEU A 585 10.69 4.82 -15.16
C LEU A 585 9.95 4.03 -14.08
N LEU A 586 9.98 2.69 -14.12
CA LEU A 586 9.54 1.86 -13.00
C LEU A 586 10.37 2.18 -11.74
N ALA A 587 11.71 2.19 -11.85
CA ALA A 587 12.58 2.51 -10.72
C ALA A 587 12.35 3.93 -10.17
N TYR A 588 12.07 4.90 -11.05
CA TYR A 588 11.66 6.24 -10.62
C TYR A 588 10.33 6.20 -9.87
N THR A 589 9.35 5.48 -10.41
CA THR A 589 8.01 5.37 -9.82
C THR A 589 8.05 4.67 -8.47
N SER A 590 8.90 3.64 -8.28
CA SER A 590 9.18 3.05 -6.95
C SER A 590 9.57 4.11 -5.92
N MET A 591 10.42 5.09 -6.29
CA MET A 591 10.80 6.20 -5.41
C MET A 591 9.60 7.12 -5.11
N VAL A 592 8.80 7.43 -6.13
CA VAL A 592 7.57 8.24 -6.00
C VAL A 592 6.59 7.57 -5.04
N SER A 593 6.33 6.28 -5.18
CA SER A 593 5.45 5.48 -4.33
C SER A 593 5.93 5.46 -2.87
N ALA A 594 7.23 5.29 -2.64
CA ALA A 594 7.81 5.30 -1.30
C ALA A 594 7.63 6.66 -0.60
N VAL A 595 7.82 7.77 -1.32
CA VAL A 595 7.55 9.12 -0.79
C VAL A 595 6.06 9.34 -0.55
N ARG A 596 5.20 8.96 -1.52
CA ARG A 596 3.74 9.07 -1.44
C ARG A 596 3.19 8.36 -0.21
N GLY A 597 3.56 7.10 0.02
CA GLY A 597 3.12 6.33 1.20
C GLY A 597 3.54 6.95 2.52
N ASN A 598 4.77 7.49 2.60
CA ASN A 598 5.22 8.16 3.82
C ASN A 598 4.52 9.52 4.05
N LEU A 599 4.18 10.26 3.00
CA LEU A 599 3.34 11.46 3.10
C LEU A 599 1.90 11.09 3.54
N ARG A 600 1.36 9.98 3.01
CA ARG A 600 0.07 9.42 3.44
C ARG A 600 0.05 9.13 4.95
N ASN A 601 1.11 8.52 5.46
CA ASN A 601 1.26 8.23 6.88
C ASN A 601 1.26 9.51 7.73
N VAL A 602 1.94 10.58 7.31
CA VAL A 602 1.94 11.85 8.06
C VAL A 602 0.56 12.53 8.05
N VAL A 603 -0.14 12.57 6.91
CA VAL A 603 -1.46 13.22 6.85
C VAL A 603 -2.53 12.44 7.65
N GLU A 604 -2.51 11.11 7.62
CA GLU A 604 -3.39 10.29 8.46
C GLU A 604 -3.07 10.43 9.95
N MET A 605 -1.78 10.48 10.33
CA MET A 605 -1.41 10.71 11.73
C MET A 605 -1.74 12.13 12.21
N SER A 606 -1.81 13.10 11.29
CA SER A 606 -2.32 14.45 11.59
C SER A 606 -3.81 14.43 11.93
N LEU A 607 -4.61 13.64 11.17
CA LEU A 607 -6.01 13.36 11.48
C LEU A 607 -6.15 12.61 12.81
N PHE A 608 -5.39 11.54 13.01
CA PHE A 608 -5.37 10.80 14.28
C PHE A 608 -5.08 11.72 15.47
N GLY A 609 -4.12 12.64 15.34
CA GLY A 609 -3.81 13.62 16.37
C GLY A 609 -4.97 14.58 16.68
N LEU A 610 -5.86 14.90 15.73
CA LEU A 610 -7.09 15.65 16.05
C LEU A 610 -8.07 14.79 16.86
N LEU A 611 -8.23 13.53 16.48
CA LEU A 611 -9.15 12.59 17.11
C LEU A 611 -8.72 12.25 18.55
N ALA A 612 -7.49 11.76 18.72
CA ALA A 612 -6.94 11.31 20.00
C ALA A 612 -6.78 12.44 21.03
N ASN A 613 -6.69 13.70 20.60
CA ASN A 613 -6.58 14.87 21.50
C ASN A 613 -7.92 15.64 21.65
N TYR A 614 -9.05 15.00 21.34
CA TYR A 614 -10.40 15.53 21.54
C TYR A 614 -10.70 16.84 20.79
N HIS A 615 -10.07 17.08 19.64
CA HIS A 615 -10.42 18.24 18.81
C HIS A 615 -11.72 18.00 18.03
N VAL A 616 -12.05 16.74 17.75
CA VAL A 616 -13.24 16.35 17.00
C VAL A 616 -14.36 15.92 17.95
N ASP A 617 -15.59 16.18 17.57
CA ASP A 617 -16.79 15.73 18.28
C ASP A 617 -16.86 14.21 18.25
N ARG A 618 -16.86 13.59 19.44
CA ARG A 618 -16.91 12.12 19.61
C ARG A 618 -18.23 11.50 19.17
N SER A 619 -19.27 12.31 18.94
CA SER A 619 -20.54 11.83 18.39
C SER A 619 -20.51 11.66 16.86
N MET A 620 -19.44 12.11 16.19
CA MET A 620 -19.28 11.93 14.74
C MET A 620 -19.22 10.44 14.40
N ALA A 621 -20.03 10.01 13.44
CA ALA A 621 -20.10 8.61 13.04
C ALA A 621 -18.77 8.15 12.43
N LEU A 622 -18.37 6.91 12.72
CA LEU A 622 -17.13 6.33 12.18
C LEU A 622 -17.10 6.33 10.64
N ASP A 623 -18.25 6.20 9.98
CA ASP A 623 -18.34 6.23 8.52
C ASP A 623 -18.04 7.64 7.96
N GLN A 624 -18.44 8.70 8.68
CA GLN A 624 -18.07 10.08 8.32
C GLN A 624 -16.57 10.32 8.53
N LEU A 625 -15.98 9.77 9.59
CA LEU A 625 -14.54 9.82 9.83
C LEU A 625 -13.76 9.04 8.75
N ALA A 626 -14.27 7.90 8.32
CA ALA A 626 -13.69 7.13 7.24
C ALA A 626 -13.74 7.92 5.92
N GLU A 627 -14.86 8.58 5.61
CA GLU A 627 -15.00 9.46 4.45
C GLU A 627 -13.96 10.58 4.45
N ILE A 628 -13.72 11.23 5.60
CA ILE A 628 -12.65 12.22 5.75
C ILE A 628 -11.31 11.60 5.34
N SER A 629 -10.97 10.44 5.91
CA SER A 629 -9.69 9.76 5.64
C SER A 629 -9.50 9.42 4.16
N TYR A 630 -10.49 8.82 3.51
CA TYR A 630 -10.40 8.47 2.08
C TYR A 630 -10.37 9.70 1.15
N SER A 631 -10.77 10.88 1.65
CA SER A 631 -10.66 12.15 0.91
C SER A 631 -9.33 12.89 1.11
N LEU A 632 -8.47 12.44 2.04
CA LEU A 632 -7.12 12.98 2.18
C LEU A 632 -6.24 12.56 1.00
N PRO A 633 -5.21 13.34 0.63
CA PRO A 633 -4.32 13.03 -0.48
C PRO A 633 -3.48 11.76 -0.24
N PHE A 634 -2.82 11.31 -1.30
CA PHE A 634 -1.85 10.22 -1.36
C PHE A 634 -2.45 8.84 -1.08
N LEU A 635 -3.76 8.67 -1.29
CA LEU A 635 -4.44 7.40 -1.04
C LEU A 635 -4.01 6.30 -2.00
N ASN A 636 -3.94 6.63 -3.30
CA ASN A 636 -3.74 5.66 -4.36
C ASN A 636 -2.33 5.79 -4.91
N ASP A 637 -1.67 4.66 -5.13
CA ASP A 637 -0.42 4.63 -5.87
C ASP A 637 -0.67 4.75 -7.39
N VAL A 638 0.36 5.15 -8.13
CA VAL A 638 0.27 5.43 -9.56
C VAL A 638 1.33 4.65 -10.31
N ASP A 639 0.96 4.07 -11.45
CA ASP A 639 1.86 3.32 -12.33
C ASP A 639 2.76 4.26 -13.17
N CYS A 640 3.79 3.70 -13.81
CA CYS A 640 4.70 4.48 -14.64
C CYS A 640 4.21 4.73 -16.10
N ALA A 641 3.02 4.28 -16.50
CA ALA A 641 2.59 4.25 -17.90
C ALA A 641 2.48 5.64 -18.53
N LEU A 642 2.03 6.67 -17.78
CA LEU A 642 2.00 8.04 -18.31
C LEU A 642 3.41 8.59 -18.56
N GLY A 643 4.36 8.26 -17.67
CA GLY A 643 5.77 8.57 -17.88
C GLY A 643 6.32 7.91 -19.15
N ILE A 644 5.98 6.64 -19.37
CA ILE A 644 6.37 5.89 -20.58
C ILE A 644 5.72 6.49 -21.82
N ALA A 645 4.46 6.90 -21.75
CA ALA A 645 3.73 7.56 -22.84
C ALA A 645 4.41 8.86 -23.27
N VAL A 646 4.70 9.75 -22.31
CA VAL A 646 5.41 11.01 -22.55
C VAL A 646 6.82 10.77 -23.09
N LYS A 647 7.56 9.83 -22.49
CA LYS A 647 8.89 9.44 -22.99
C LYS A 647 8.82 8.98 -24.43
N SER A 648 7.89 8.07 -24.77
CA SER A 648 7.76 7.49 -26.11
C SER A 648 7.39 8.55 -27.15
N TYR A 649 6.49 9.46 -26.80
CA TYR A 649 6.13 10.61 -27.64
C TYR A 649 7.35 11.49 -27.94
N LEU A 650 8.08 11.93 -26.91
CA LEU A 650 9.23 12.83 -27.07
C LEU A 650 10.42 12.16 -27.77
N ASP A 651 10.72 10.89 -27.46
CA ASP A 651 11.78 10.14 -28.15
C ASP A 651 11.48 9.98 -29.65
N GLU A 652 10.25 9.60 -30.02
CA GLU A 652 9.90 9.47 -31.43
C GLU A 652 9.91 10.83 -32.14
N LEU A 653 9.42 11.88 -31.49
CA LEU A 653 9.42 13.23 -32.05
C LEU A 653 10.85 13.71 -32.31
N SER A 654 11.78 13.46 -31.39
CA SER A 654 13.21 13.77 -31.55
C SER A 654 13.91 12.96 -32.64
N ALA A 655 13.30 11.90 -33.17
CA ALA A 655 13.81 11.18 -34.35
C ALA A 655 13.23 11.68 -35.68
N GLN A 656 12.24 12.58 -35.66
CA GLN A 656 11.72 13.19 -36.89
C GLN A 656 12.72 14.18 -37.49
N GLY A 657 12.65 14.39 -38.81
CA GLY A 657 13.50 15.38 -39.49
C GLY A 657 13.22 16.83 -39.04
N GLU A 658 11.95 17.13 -38.72
CA GLU A 658 11.51 18.42 -38.17
C GLU A 658 10.70 18.21 -36.87
N PRO A 659 11.34 18.00 -35.71
CA PRO A 659 10.68 17.67 -34.44
C PRO A 659 9.72 18.74 -33.90
N THR A 660 9.85 20.00 -34.34
CA THR A 660 9.06 21.13 -33.85
C THR A 660 7.87 21.47 -34.76
N SER A 661 7.75 20.84 -35.93
CA SER A 661 6.65 21.10 -36.85
C SER A 661 5.33 20.52 -36.32
N GLU A 662 4.23 21.22 -36.58
CA GLU A 662 2.88 20.75 -36.21
C GLU A 662 2.57 19.39 -36.83
N THR A 663 2.95 19.19 -38.10
CA THR A 663 2.79 17.93 -38.82
C THR A 663 3.50 16.77 -38.12
N SER A 664 4.75 16.95 -37.68
CA SER A 664 5.48 15.90 -36.94
C SER A 664 4.82 15.59 -35.61
N ARG A 665 4.42 16.61 -34.85
CA ARG A 665 3.76 16.44 -33.55
C ARG A 665 2.45 15.66 -33.69
N GLU A 666 1.62 16.01 -34.66
CA GLU A 666 0.35 15.33 -34.91
C GLU A 666 0.55 13.89 -35.39
N ALA A 667 1.50 13.67 -36.31
CA ALA A 667 1.83 12.32 -36.79
C ALA A 667 2.29 11.40 -35.64
N VAL A 668 3.14 11.88 -34.74
CA VAL A 668 3.61 11.10 -33.59
C VAL A 668 2.49 10.87 -32.56
N LYS A 669 1.59 11.84 -32.35
CA LYS A 669 0.39 11.66 -31.50
C LYS A 669 -0.51 10.54 -32.03
N ILE A 670 -0.80 10.57 -33.33
CA ILE A 670 -1.60 9.53 -34.01
C ILE A 670 -0.92 8.16 -33.92
N LYS A 671 0.39 8.11 -34.17
CA LYS A 671 1.18 6.88 -34.05
C LYS A 671 1.14 6.32 -32.63
N GLY A 672 1.36 7.15 -31.62
CA GLY A 672 1.35 6.72 -30.22
C GLY A 672 0.00 6.18 -29.77
N ALA A 673 -1.09 6.83 -30.18
CA ALA A 673 -2.45 6.41 -29.86
C ALA A 673 -2.82 5.06 -30.50
N ASN A 674 -2.32 4.75 -31.70
CA ASN A 674 -2.71 3.55 -32.45
C ASN A 674 -1.74 2.37 -32.30
N GLU A 675 -0.43 2.63 -32.19
CA GLU A 675 0.61 1.58 -32.22
C GLU A 675 1.15 1.23 -30.83
N TRP A 676 1.37 2.21 -29.96
CA TRP A 676 2.04 1.98 -28.66
C TRP A 676 1.08 1.91 -27.48
N PHE A 677 0.00 2.71 -27.53
CA PHE A 677 -0.99 2.82 -26.47
C PHE A 677 -2.44 2.71 -27.00
N PRO A 678 -2.79 1.64 -27.74
CA PRO A 678 -4.13 1.45 -28.33
C PRO A 678 -5.28 1.33 -27.31
N HIS A 679 -4.92 1.19 -26.03
CA HIS A 679 -5.85 1.00 -24.93
C HIS A 679 -5.86 2.19 -23.95
N ALA A 680 -5.13 3.26 -24.23
CA ALA A 680 -5.38 4.55 -23.61
C ALA A 680 -6.80 5.03 -23.99
N LYS A 681 -7.53 5.59 -23.02
CA LYS A 681 -8.87 6.17 -23.23
C LYS A 681 -8.77 7.46 -24.05
N ASP A 682 -7.74 8.25 -23.79
CA ASP A 682 -7.49 9.53 -24.46
C ASP A 682 -5.99 9.88 -24.36
N PHE A 683 -5.20 9.32 -25.28
CA PHE A 683 -3.75 9.47 -25.31
C PHE A 683 -3.31 10.94 -25.45
N GLN A 684 -3.96 11.70 -26.34
CA GLN A 684 -3.63 13.11 -26.56
C GLN A 684 -3.96 13.96 -25.33
N GLY A 685 -5.14 13.77 -24.72
CA GLY A 685 -5.48 14.48 -23.50
C GLY A 685 -4.61 14.08 -22.31
N ASP A 686 -4.11 12.83 -22.27
CA ASP A 686 -3.13 12.41 -21.26
C ASP A 686 -1.78 13.11 -21.44
N LEU A 687 -1.29 13.28 -22.68
CA LEU A 687 -0.10 14.09 -22.95
C LEU A 687 -0.33 15.56 -22.54
N GLN A 688 -1.46 16.15 -22.89
CA GLN A 688 -1.81 17.52 -22.50
C GLN A 688 -1.84 17.68 -20.98
N ARG A 689 -2.42 16.71 -20.26
CA ARG A 689 -2.46 16.70 -18.80
C ARG A 689 -1.07 16.58 -18.19
N ALA A 690 -0.19 15.75 -18.74
CA ALA A 690 1.20 15.67 -18.30
C ALA A 690 1.96 16.99 -18.54
N PHE A 691 1.70 17.68 -19.65
CA PHE A 691 2.29 18.98 -19.94
C PHE A 691 1.71 20.11 -19.09
N ALA A 692 0.43 20.05 -18.72
CA ALA A 692 -0.16 20.96 -17.75
C ALA A 692 0.45 20.79 -16.36
N LEU A 693 0.72 19.54 -15.96
CA LEU A 693 1.44 19.24 -14.72
C LEU A 693 2.89 19.78 -14.78
N TRP A 694 3.57 19.62 -15.91
CA TRP A 694 4.87 20.25 -16.14
C TRP A 694 4.81 21.77 -15.92
N ASP A 695 3.83 22.45 -16.51
CA ASP A 695 3.70 23.91 -16.38
C ASP A 695 3.51 24.36 -14.93
N SER A 696 2.73 23.59 -14.15
CA SER A 696 2.55 23.81 -12.72
C SER A 696 3.84 23.65 -11.93
N VAL A 697 4.59 22.57 -12.17
CA VAL A 697 5.84 22.29 -11.45
C VAL A 697 6.92 23.29 -11.85
N TYR A 698 7.09 23.57 -13.14
CA TYR A 698 8.03 24.55 -13.65
C TYR A 698 7.77 25.94 -13.06
N ALA A 699 6.52 26.37 -13.01
CA ALA A 699 6.18 27.67 -12.44
C ALA A 699 6.58 27.82 -10.98
N ALA A 700 6.43 26.75 -10.19
CA ALA A 700 6.86 26.74 -8.80
C ALA A 700 8.38 26.68 -8.67
N VAL A 701 9.08 25.96 -9.54
CA VAL A 701 10.55 25.95 -9.62
C VAL A 701 11.11 27.33 -9.99
N ALA A 702 10.52 28.00 -10.97
CA ALA A 702 10.92 29.34 -11.39
C ALA A 702 10.72 30.38 -10.27
N ALA A 703 9.64 30.24 -9.50
CA ALA A 703 9.34 31.10 -8.35
C ALA A 703 10.11 30.73 -7.07
N ALA A 704 10.82 29.59 -7.05
CA ALA A 704 11.52 29.11 -5.86
C ALA A 704 12.65 30.05 -5.44
N PRO A 705 12.90 30.25 -4.13
CA PRO A 705 14.11 30.93 -3.68
C PRO A 705 15.35 30.04 -3.88
N ASP A 706 16.54 30.64 -3.97
CA ASP A 706 17.78 29.94 -4.32
C ASP A 706 18.22 28.88 -3.30
N ASN A 707 17.80 29.03 -2.04
CA ASN A 707 18.04 28.05 -0.98
C ASN A 707 17.15 26.81 -1.11
N LEU A 708 16.09 26.87 -1.92
CA LEU A 708 15.19 25.76 -2.19
C LEU A 708 15.54 25.06 -3.49
N VAL A 709 15.68 25.83 -4.57
CA VAL A 709 16.11 25.34 -5.88
C VAL A 709 17.26 26.22 -6.35
N SER A 710 18.42 25.61 -6.60
CA SER A 710 19.61 26.38 -6.97
C SER A 710 19.40 27.09 -8.30
N ASN A 711 20.07 28.23 -8.52
CA ASN A 711 20.03 28.93 -9.82
C ASN A 711 20.49 28.05 -10.98
N ARG A 712 21.40 27.11 -10.72
CA ARG A 712 21.80 26.11 -11.72
C ARG A 712 20.64 25.21 -12.11
N ASP A 713 19.90 24.69 -11.13
CA ASP A 713 18.77 23.80 -11.39
C ASP A 713 17.62 24.56 -12.06
N LYS A 714 17.31 25.79 -11.61
CA LYS A 714 16.33 26.65 -12.27
C LYS A 714 16.62 26.84 -13.76
N LYS A 715 17.89 27.04 -14.11
CA LYS A 715 18.31 27.18 -15.51
C LYS A 715 18.09 25.89 -16.32
N ILE A 716 18.36 24.72 -15.73
CA ILE A 716 18.07 23.43 -16.38
C ILE A 716 16.57 23.29 -16.67
N TRP A 717 15.73 23.69 -15.72
CA TRP A 717 14.28 23.67 -15.88
C TRP A 717 13.79 24.68 -16.94
N GLU A 718 14.35 25.89 -16.97
CA GLU A 718 14.05 26.90 -17.99
C GLU A 718 14.45 26.44 -19.40
N GLU A 719 15.64 25.87 -19.56
CA GLU A 719 16.10 25.30 -20.83
C GLU A 719 15.19 24.14 -21.29
N ALA A 720 14.75 23.29 -20.37
CA ALA A 720 13.82 22.20 -20.66
C ALA A 720 12.41 22.72 -21.01
N ASP A 721 11.94 23.78 -20.36
CA ASP A 721 10.63 24.39 -20.63
C ASP A 721 10.57 25.02 -22.02
N VAL A 722 11.60 25.81 -22.38
CA VAL A 722 11.74 26.37 -23.74
C VAL A 722 11.76 25.25 -24.77
N TRP A 723 12.56 24.20 -24.56
CA TRP A 723 12.61 23.04 -25.45
C TRP A 723 11.27 22.32 -25.58
N LEU A 724 10.54 22.15 -24.47
CA LEU A 724 9.26 21.47 -24.46
C LEU A 724 8.17 22.31 -25.13
N SER A 725 8.20 23.64 -25.01
CA SER A 725 7.19 24.54 -25.58
C SER A 725 7.03 24.38 -27.10
N GLU A 726 8.11 24.05 -27.80
CA GLU A 726 8.13 23.77 -29.24
C GLU A 726 7.61 22.37 -29.62
N ARG A 727 7.36 21.51 -28.62
CA ARG A 727 7.12 20.06 -28.77
C ARG A 727 5.79 19.58 -28.15
N LYS A 728 5.05 20.42 -27.44
CA LYS A 728 3.72 20.10 -26.84
C LYS A 728 2.62 19.87 -27.87
#